data_AF-A0A445MYC2-F1
#
_entry.id   AF-A0A445MYC2-F1
#
_cell.length_a   1.000
_cell.length_b   1.000
_cell.length_c   1.000
_cell.angle_alpha   90.00
_cell.angle_beta   90.00
_cell.angle_gamma   90.00
#
_symmetry.space_group_name_H-M   'P 1'
#
loop_
_entity.id
_entity.type
_entity.pdbx_description
1 polymer ?
#
loop_
_entity_poly.entity_id
_entity_poly.type
_entity_poly.pdbx_seq_one_letter_code
_entity_poly.pdbx_strand_id
1 'polypeptide(L)'
;MRILKVYGALIMMSMCMPITSEGYDFDTVHPEINMNAVSQSKLDYILKNRCGFFDGITTDLDGRAIREWVREGGRMEDQPEKRGVNHFHDPLEDWDDAGLSIVPFSLSSFLWAAQFNQAPIYYSGGVSHSWFDARNSFWLGLTSKTETERETNFAECFQNIGHVMHLVSDLSVPAHVRDDSHYPDWPLKDPDPYELWTESQVSKDPNNLVYTGPNSNYDTSIFGRAVNLEQYPIPISALWDQDQYTGTNPEVTWSDHQVGLAEFTNANFFSSDSIVSIINSYDHPSLYDINLGSIDLRMPESVLSEDGKVDPRIYIRRIVNGEEAYKLYSQSFLGYDCMVAGHPELGPPVLDDEVHRDYADELVPRAVGYSANLLDYFFRGDMKIRKASAKLGSGMTIAGMNFEVKNDTFENEDNQIIEPFKAGVMDISCQYYLDGQEDPQYNFIQEIYTIAESDVSDKINSEFVPISVTFPEEEIIPYGAIDISFTLIFRGMLGKESGAVVARQYVFNENSRIAYAFQPGGSGNESNIFTIAPDGTDSKQITNSVYSDRSFYSSPSWSPDGAKLAFSKELCTDPDPSGECSGEYWSMNIDLIDLTSTENYPVNYIRNFSLPSDSGNWAIGPALWGASFSPDGNQLVAIATGYARWDGALVVFETASGAWHFINNWEYWTNKSVKNSPPAWSPTGDKIAYHVYEENVPDIGYVLRQDICLINPDGTEDQWLTYDNYNNAYPAWSPDGNWIIFVSDRDGEGYLDIWIMDPMGQNMQKVRDCGPDCYSPTFSPDGLKIAFKQGEDIYTINLDGSDFTRVTFSGYYTGQPVWSPVLPEPREP
;
A
#
# COMPACT_ATOMS: atom_id res chain seq x y z
N MET A 1 30.60 -65.53 -9.00
CA MET A 1 30.06 -65.41 -7.62
C MET A 1 30.45 -64.13 -6.86
N ARG A 2 31.50 -63.36 -7.25
CA ARG A 2 31.80 -62.06 -6.62
C ARG A 2 31.11 -60.84 -7.25
N ILE A 3 30.58 -60.96 -8.48
CA ILE A 3 29.87 -59.86 -9.17
C ILE A 3 28.39 -59.77 -8.75
N LEU A 4 27.74 -60.88 -8.37
CA LEU A 4 26.35 -60.86 -7.88
C LEU A 4 26.19 -60.29 -6.46
N LYS A 5 27.25 -60.19 -5.66
CA LYS A 5 27.19 -59.60 -4.31
C LYS A 5 27.30 -58.07 -4.29
N VAL A 6 27.86 -57.47 -5.34
CA VAL A 6 28.00 -56.01 -5.46
C VAL A 6 26.74 -55.40 -6.10
N TYR A 7 26.14 -56.06 -7.09
CA TYR A 7 24.85 -55.63 -7.64
C TYR A 7 23.67 -55.93 -6.68
N GLY A 8 23.74 -56.99 -5.88
CA GLY A 8 22.74 -57.23 -4.83
C GLY A 8 22.78 -56.20 -3.68
N ALA A 9 23.95 -55.60 -3.39
CA ALA A 9 24.09 -54.56 -2.39
C ALA A 9 23.69 -53.17 -2.92
N LEU A 10 23.98 -52.86 -4.19
CA LEU A 10 23.54 -51.62 -4.84
C LEU A 10 22.03 -51.60 -5.14
N ILE A 11 21.41 -52.74 -5.44
CA ILE A 11 19.95 -52.85 -5.64
C ILE A 11 19.20 -52.89 -4.30
N MET A 12 19.81 -53.36 -3.21
CA MET A 12 19.24 -53.21 -1.86
C MET A 12 19.46 -51.81 -1.26
N MET A 13 20.55 -51.11 -1.60
CA MET A 13 20.74 -49.69 -1.24
C MET A 13 19.80 -48.74 -1.99
N SER A 14 19.23 -49.16 -3.13
CA SER A 14 18.19 -48.40 -3.82
C SER A 14 16.76 -48.70 -3.34
N MET A 15 16.58 -49.63 -2.38
CA MET A 15 15.26 -50.03 -1.86
C MET A 15 15.06 -49.78 -0.35
N CYS A 16 16.06 -49.26 0.34
CA CYS A 16 16.01 -48.91 1.78
C CYS A 16 16.82 -47.63 2.03
N MET A 17 16.55 -46.54 1.30
CA MET A 17 17.03 -45.23 1.76
C MET A 17 16.12 -44.77 2.90
N PRO A 18 16.66 -44.15 3.98
CA PRO A 18 15.83 -43.47 4.96
C PRO A 18 14.97 -42.45 4.22
N ILE A 19 13.66 -42.67 4.26
CA ILE A 19 12.72 -41.58 4.12
C ILE A 19 12.93 -40.80 5.42
N THR A 20 13.28 -39.53 5.30
CA THR A 20 13.67 -38.66 6.41
C THR A 20 12.48 -38.42 7.33
N SER A 21 12.70 -37.90 8.54
CA SER A 21 11.58 -37.51 9.40
C SER A 21 10.67 -36.61 8.59
N GLU A 22 9.41 -37.01 8.50
CA GLU A 22 8.36 -36.09 8.11
C GLU A 22 8.38 -35.05 9.23
N GLY A 23 8.69 -33.79 8.91
CA GLY A 23 8.39 -32.71 9.85
C GLY A 23 6.89 -32.74 10.16
N TYR A 24 6.45 -32.11 11.26
CA TYR A 24 5.09 -32.24 11.83
C TYR A 24 4.01 -32.66 10.83
N ASP A 25 3.12 -33.58 11.22
CA ASP A 25 2.09 -34.15 10.33
C ASP A 25 1.49 -33.09 9.38
N PHE A 26 1.81 -33.31 8.11
CA PHE A 26 1.42 -32.59 6.90
C PHE A 26 0.11 -31.84 7.02
N ASP A 27 -0.91 -32.43 7.66
CA ASP A 27 -2.28 -31.95 7.60
C ASP A 27 -2.72 -30.99 8.73
N THR A 28 -1.92 -30.74 9.78
CA THR A 28 -2.42 -29.98 10.95
C THR A 28 -1.52 -28.86 11.50
N VAL A 29 -0.28 -29.11 11.93
CA VAL A 29 0.46 -28.12 12.76
C VAL A 29 0.99 -26.93 11.95
N HIS A 30 1.80 -27.14 10.89
CA HIS A 30 2.30 -26.02 10.07
C HIS A 30 1.19 -25.21 9.41
N PRO A 31 0.10 -25.81 8.89
CA PRO A 31 -1.06 -25.05 8.44
C PRO A 31 -1.58 -24.06 9.49
N GLU A 32 -1.68 -24.45 10.76
CA GLU A 32 -2.16 -23.58 11.83
C GLU A 32 -1.11 -22.53 12.25
N ILE A 33 0.19 -22.87 12.26
CA ILE A 33 1.26 -21.88 12.47
C ILE A 33 1.20 -20.81 11.38
N ASN A 34 1.04 -21.20 10.11
CA ASN A 34 0.90 -20.28 8.99
C ASN A 34 -0.32 -19.37 9.14
N MET A 35 -1.47 -19.92 9.55
CA MET A 35 -2.69 -19.15 9.78
C MET A 35 -2.54 -18.12 10.91
N ASN A 36 -1.89 -18.51 12.01
CA ASN A 36 -1.59 -17.59 13.10
C ASN A 36 -0.59 -16.51 12.66
N ALA A 37 0.44 -16.86 11.89
CA ALA A 37 1.40 -15.91 11.35
C ALA A 37 0.75 -14.89 10.42
N VAL A 38 -0.16 -15.32 9.53
CA VAL A 38 -0.98 -14.42 8.70
C VAL A 38 -1.75 -13.43 9.57
N SER A 39 -2.36 -13.89 10.66
CA SER A 39 -3.14 -13.03 11.57
C SER A 39 -2.31 -12.04 12.39
N GLN A 40 -1.02 -12.35 12.62
CA GLN A 40 -0.10 -11.49 13.39
C GLN A 40 0.76 -10.58 12.49
N SER A 41 0.83 -10.88 11.19
CA SER A 41 1.53 -10.06 10.18
C SER A 41 0.75 -8.83 9.74
N LYS A 42 1.41 -7.94 9.00
CA LYS A 42 0.81 -6.79 8.31
C LYS A 42 0.19 -7.16 6.96
N LEU A 43 0.13 -8.44 6.60
CA LEU A 43 -0.28 -8.89 5.28
C LEU A 43 -1.67 -8.36 4.88
N ASP A 44 -2.69 -8.51 5.73
CA ASP A 44 -4.05 -8.04 5.42
C ASP A 44 -4.11 -6.54 5.14
N TYR A 45 -3.39 -5.77 5.95
CA TYR A 45 -3.25 -4.34 5.74
C TYR A 45 -2.56 -4.02 4.40
N ILE A 46 -1.44 -4.66 4.10
CA ILE A 46 -0.67 -4.40 2.87
C ILE A 46 -1.49 -4.77 1.62
N LEU A 47 -2.16 -5.92 1.65
CA LEU A 47 -2.99 -6.37 0.53
C LEU A 47 -4.11 -5.37 0.22
N LYS A 48 -4.79 -4.87 1.25
CA LYS A 48 -5.88 -3.88 1.12
C LYS A 48 -5.40 -2.52 0.65
N ASN A 49 -4.32 -2.03 1.21
CA ASN A 49 -3.92 -0.62 1.06
C ASN A 49 -2.82 -0.40 0.01
N ARG A 50 -2.16 -1.46 -0.48
CA ARG A 50 -1.03 -1.35 -1.42
C ARG A 50 -1.16 -2.24 -2.65
N CYS A 51 -1.80 -3.41 -2.57
CA CYS A 51 -1.81 -4.37 -3.67
C CYS A 51 -3.17 -4.49 -4.39
N GLY A 52 -4.21 -3.81 -3.90
CA GLY A 52 -5.53 -3.78 -4.55
C GLY A 52 -6.44 -4.96 -4.26
N PHE A 53 -6.18 -5.68 -3.17
CA PHE A 53 -7.06 -6.74 -2.69
C PHE A 53 -7.96 -6.17 -1.60
N PHE A 54 -9.12 -5.63 -1.97
CA PHE A 54 -10.03 -4.93 -1.04
C PHE A 54 -10.51 -5.83 0.13
N ASP A 55 -10.64 -7.14 -0.10
CA ASP A 55 -10.97 -8.14 0.93
C ASP A 55 -9.73 -8.66 1.68
N GLY A 56 -8.54 -8.14 1.37
CA GLY A 56 -7.25 -8.49 1.97
C GLY A 56 -6.98 -9.99 1.96
N ILE A 57 -6.68 -10.56 3.12
CA ILE A 57 -6.37 -12.00 3.24
C ILE A 57 -7.56 -12.92 2.94
N THR A 58 -8.77 -12.36 2.80
CA THR A 58 -9.99 -13.10 2.46
C THR A 58 -10.35 -13.02 0.97
N THR A 59 -9.59 -12.27 0.17
CA THR A 59 -9.77 -12.26 -1.29
C THR A 59 -9.64 -13.68 -1.84
N ASP A 60 -10.64 -14.08 -2.63
CA ASP A 60 -10.65 -15.35 -3.34
C ASP A 60 -9.74 -15.28 -4.57
N LEU A 61 -8.86 -16.25 -4.72
CA LEU A 61 -8.00 -16.45 -5.88
C LEU A 61 -8.13 -17.90 -6.30
N ASP A 62 -8.60 -18.16 -7.52
CA ASP A 62 -8.79 -19.52 -8.05
C ASP A 62 -9.63 -20.42 -7.10
N GLY A 63 -10.70 -19.86 -6.52
CA GLY A 63 -11.67 -20.57 -5.68
C GLY A 63 -11.25 -20.77 -4.22
N ARG A 64 -10.18 -20.09 -3.77
CA ARG A 64 -9.68 -20.18 -2.40
C ARG A 64 -9.16 -18.82 -1.90
N ALA A 65 -9.44 -18.49 -0.64
CA ALA A 65 -8.95 -17.27 -0.01
C ALA A 65 -7.41 -17.24 0.12
N ILE A 66 -6.79 -16.06 0.00
CA ILE A 66 -5.33 -15.85 0.13
C ILE A 66 -4.74 -16.55 1.37
N ARG A 67 -5.33 -16.37 2.56
CA ARG A 67 -4.82 -17.03 3.78
C ARG A 67 -4.84 -18.55 3.70
N GLU A 68 -5.81 -19.13 2.98
CA GLU A 68 -5.91 -20.57 2.82
C GLU A 68 -4.91 -21.11 1.79
N TRP A 69 -4.42 -20.28 0.86
CA TRP A 69 -3.27 -20.62 0.00
C TRP A 69 -1.98 -20.68 0.80
N VAL A 70 -1.74 -19.72 1.70
CA VAL A 70 -0.59 -19.75 2.63
C VAL A 70 -0.66 -20.98 3.54
N ARG A 71 -1.85 -21.30 4.04
CA ARG A 71 -2.12 -22.52 4.81
C ARG A 71 -1.83 -23.79 4.02
N GLU A 72 -2.32 -23.87 2.78
CA GLU A 72 -2.12 -25.02 1.90
C GLU A 72 -0.65 -25.23 1.54
N GLY A 73 0.09 -24.15 1.32
CA GLY A 73 1.53 -24.24 1.07
C GLY A 73 2.28 -24.87 2.25
N GLY A 74 1.90 -24.51 3.48
CA GLY A 74 2.42 -25.15 4.69
C GLY A 74 2.10 -26.64 4.76
N ARG A 75 0.92 -27.05 4.25
CA ARG A 75 0.48 -28.45 4.18
C ARG A 75 1.21 -29.27 3.11
N MET A 76 1.66 -28.60 2.05
CA MET A 76 2.18 -29.24 0.84
C MET A 76 3.71 -29.30 0.77
N GLU A 77 4.45 -28.61 1.64
CA GLU A 77 5.92 -28.56 1.54
C GLU A 77 6.60 -29.91 1.69
N ASP A 78 6.04 -30.83 2.49
CA ASP A 78 6.57 -32.19 2.58
C ASP A 78 6.15 -33.08 1.40
N GLN A 79 5.32 -32.60 0.47
CA GLN A 79 4.82 -33.37 -0.67
C GLN A 79 5.56 -33.04 -1.98
N PRO A 80 6.11 -34.05 -2.69
CA PRO A 80 6.13 -35.48 -2.36
C PRO A 80 7.17 -35.81 -1.27
N GLU A 81 7.01 -36.97 -0.62
CA GLU A 81 7.75 -37.52 0.56
C GLU A 81 9.27 -37.24 0.67
N LYS A 82 9.97 -36.85 -0.41
CA LYS A 82 11.41 -36.59 -0.40
C LYS A 82 11.79 -35.12 -0.21
N ARG A 83 10.83 -34.20 -0.10
CA ARG A 83 11.13 -32.78 0.18
C ARG A 83 11.69 -32.59 1.59
N GLY A 84 11.21 -33.39 2.56
CA GLY A 84 11.69 -33.47 3.95
C GLY A 84 13.21 -33.61 4.14
N VAL A 85 13.94 -34.06 3.14
CA VAL A 85 15.42 -34.20 3.19
C VAL A 85 16.13 -32.86 3.43
N ASN A 86 15.51 -31.75 3.06
CA ASN A 86 16.09 -30.41 3.19
C ASN A 86 15.37 -29.56 4.26
N HIS A 87 14.77 -30.17 5.28
CA HIS A 87 14.07 -29.45 6.36
C HIS A 87 15.00 -29.12 7.55
N PHE A 88 16.22 -29.64 7.52
CA PHE A 88 17.19 -29.54 8.60
C PHE A 88 18.07 -28.28 8.47
N HIS A 89 18.43 -27.70 9.61
CA HIS A 89 19.45 -26.63 9.70
C HIS A 89 20.16 -26.73 11.06
N ASP A 90 21.36 -27.29 11.10
CA ASP A 90 22.22 -27.26 12.29
C ASP A 90 23.01 -25.95 12.34
N PRO A 91 22.73 -25.05 13.30
CA PRO A 91 23.42 -23.75 13.41
C PRO A 91 24.87 -23.85 13.89
N LEU A 92 25.39 -25.04 14.21
CA LEU A 92 26.78 -25.22 14.61
C LEU A 92 27.71 -25.57 13.43
N GLU A 93 27.13 -25.89 12.28
CA GLU A 93 27.86 -26.24 11.06
C GLU A 93 27.89 -25.05 10.08
N ASP A 94 28.85 -25.07 9.14
CA ASP A 94 28.87 -24.09 8.06
C ASP A 94 27.60 -24.24 7.19
N TRP A 95 27.05 -23.14 6.65
CA TRP A 95 25.78 -23.12 5.90
C TRP A 95 25.62 -24.19 4.81
N ASP A 96 26.72 -24.57 4.13
CA ASP A 96 26.76 -25.61 3.09
C ASP A 96 26.63 -27.04 3.66
N ASP A 97 27.00 -27.23 4.92
CA ASP A 97 27.01 -28.51 5.64
C ASP A 97 25.92 -28.57 6.74
N ALA A 98 25.22 -27.46 7.02
CA ALA A 98 24.16 -27.35 8.01
C ALA A 98 22.88 -28.15 7.69
N GLY A 99 22.80 -28.82 6.53
CA GLY A 99 21.69 -29.72 6.19
C GLY A 99 21.78 -31.09 6.87
N LEU A 100 20.99 -32.05 6.38
CA LEU A 100 20.95 -33.40 6.94
C LEU A 100 22.23 -34.19 6.59
N SER A 101 23.13 -34.42 7.55
CA SER A 101 24.49 -34.90 7.29
C SER A 101 24.56 -36.32 6.74
N ILE A 102 23.57 -37.16 7.08
CA ILE A 102 23.52 -38.56 6.67
C ILE A 102 23.09 -38.74 5.19
N VAL A 103 22.54 -37.70 4.55
CA VAL A 103 22.09 -37.73 3.16
C VAL A 103 23.06 -36.94 2.27
N PRO A 104 23.78 -37.61 1.35
CA PRO A 104 24.64 -36.91 0.41
C PRO A 104 23.86 -35.87 -0.40
N PHE A 105 24.39 -34.65 -0.48
CA PHE A 105 23.82 -33.52 -1.20
C PHE A 105 22.51 -32.95 -0.61
N SER A 106 22.16 -33.27 0.65
CA SER A 106 21.17 -32.47 1.39
C SER A 106 21.68 -31.03 1.53
N LEU A 107 20.77 -30.08 1.45
CA LEU A 107 21.04 -28.67 1.72
C LEU A 107 20.40 -28.30 3.04
N SER A 108 20.96 -27.30 3.72
CA SER A 108 20.25 -26.64 4.79
C SER A 108 18.91 -26.09 4.30
N SER A 109 17.93 -26.06 5.19
CA SER A 109 16.57 -25.65 4.83
C SER A 109 16.49 -24.23 4.28
N PHE A 110 17.37 -23.33 4.74
CA PHE A 110 17.50 -22.01 4.12
C PHE A 110 18.06 -22.08 2.69
N LEU A 111 19.18 -22.78 2.45
CA LEU A 111 19.77 -22.86 1.11
C LEU A 111 18.80 -23.50 0.12
N TRP A 112 18.00 -24.47 0.57
CA TRP A 112 16.90 -25.05 -0.19
C TRP A 112 15.78 -24.03 -0.50
N ALA A 113 15.33 -23.28 0.50
CA ALA A 113 14.35 -22.20 0.32
C ALA A 113 14.86 -21.09 -0.62
N ALA A 114 16.17 -20.86 -0.68
CA ALA A 114 16.81 -19.80 -1.46
C ALA A 114 17.20 -20.20 -2.89
N GLN A 115 16.90 -21.41 -3.37
CA GLN A 115 17.35 -21.83 -4.71
C GLN A 115 16.50 -21.22 -5.85
N PHE A 116 17.17 -20.79 -6.93
CA PHE A 116 16.50 -20.63 -8.22
C PHE A 116 16.24 -22.04 -8.79
N ASN A 117 15.00 -22.54 -8.65
CA ASN A 117 14.56 -23.88 -9.06
C ASN A 117 14.96 -25.02 -8.11
N GLN A 118 14.18 -25.19 -7.04
CA GLN A 118 14.11 -26.36 -6.17
C GLN A 118 13.75 -27.62 -6.97
N ALA A 119 14.72 -28.19 -7.67
CA ALA A 119 14.55 -29.49 -8.30
C ALA A 119 14.93 -30.57 -7.28
N PRO A 120 14.04 -31.54 -6.97
CA PRO A 120 14.44 -32.69 -6.17
C PRO A 120 15.58 -33.41 -6.91
N ILE A 121 16.69 -33.66 -6.21
CA ILE A 121 17.90 -34.31 -6.76
C ILE A 121 17.56 -35.65 -7.44
N TYR A 122 16.43 -36.27 -7.07
CA TYR A 122 16.00 -37.58 -7.52
C TYR A 122 14.75 -37.60 -8.41
N TYR A 123 14.17 -36.46 -8.79
CA TYR A 123 13.02 -36.40 -9.69
C TYR A 123 13.15 -35.29 -10.74
N SER A 124 13.20 -35.70 -12.01
CA SER A 124 12.89 -34.80 -13.12
C SER A 124 11.39 -34.51 -13.12
N GLY A 125 10.99 -33.28 -12.78
CA GLY A 125 9.60 -32.79 -12.92
C GLY A 125 8.86 -32.37 -11.66
N GLY A 126 9.53 -32.17 -10.52
CA GLY A 126 8.92 -31.51 -9.35
C GLY A 126 8.72 -30.01 -9.59
N VAL A 127 7.67 -29.43 -9.01
CA VAL A 127 7.43 -27.98 -9.00
C VAL A 127 8.28 -27.35 -7.89
N SER A 128 8.88 -26.20 -8.20
CA SER A 128 9.73 -25.44 -7.29
C SER A 128 8.89 -24.45 -6.48
N HIS A 129 9.14 -24.34 -5.17
CA HIS A 129 8.40 -23.48 -4.24
C HIS A 129 9.37 -22.63 -3.38
N SER A 130 10.41 -22.08 -4.02
CA SER A 130 11.43 -21.28 -3.36
C SER A 130 10.96 -19.85 -3.05
N TRP A 131 11.77 -19.13 -2.27
CA TRP A 131 11.64 -17.68 -2.08
C TRP A 131 11.61 -16.91 -3.40
N PHE A 132 12.45 -17.30 -4.37
CA PHE A 132 12.48 -16.67 -5.68
C PHE A 132 11.25 -17.00 -6.53
N ASP A 133 10.69 -18.20 -6.39
CA ASP A 133 9.43 -18.55 -7.06
C ASP A 133 8.26 -17.75 -6.50
N ALA A 134 8.20 -17.56 -5.17
CA ALA A 134 7.22 -16.67 -4.55
C ALA A 134 7.33 -15.23 -5.10
N ARG A 135 8.54 -14.67 -5.17
CA ARG A 135 8.79 -13.34 -5.76
C ARG A 135 8.36 -13.26 -7.22
N ASN A 136 8.71 -14.28 -8.01
CA ASN A 136 8.39 -14.32 -9.43
C ASN A 136 6.88 -14.47 -9.67
N SER A 137 6.19 -15.37 -8.97
CA SER A 137 4.74 -15.53 -9.07
C SER A 137 4.00 -14.25 -8.63
N PHE A 138 4.50 -13.52 -7.62
CA PHE A 138 3.95 -12.21 -7.26
C PHE A 138 4.07 -11.20 -8.41
N TRP A 139 5.25 -11.11 -9.04
CA TRP A 139 5.46 -10.26 -10.21
C TRP A 139 4.58 -10.68 -11.39
N LEU A 140 4.46 -11.97 -11.68
CA LEU A 140 3.59 -12.49 -12.74
C LEU A 140 2.11 -12.16 -12.45
N GLY A 141 1.66 -12.29 -11.21
CA GLY A 141 0.31 -11.88 -10.80
C GLY A 141 0.07 -10.39 -11.11
N LEU A 142 1.00 -9.54 -10.70
CA LEU A 142 0.91 -8.09 -10.91
C LEU A 142 0.90 -7.66 -12.39
N THR A 143 1.47 -8.48 -13.28
CA THR A 143 1.75 -8.14 -14.69
C THR A 143 0.97 -8.96 -15.72
N SER A 144 0.19 -9.95 -15.26
CA SER A 144 -0.68 -10.77 -16.11
C SER A 144 -1.74 -9.93 -16.81
N LYS A 145 -2.09 -10.32 -18.04
CA LYS A 145 -3.06 -9.58 -18.89
C LYS A 145 -4.46 -10.17 -18.87
N THR A 146 -4.68 -11.25 -18.12
CA THR A 146 -5.99 -11.87 -17.94
C THR A 146 -6.24 -12.13 -16.47
N GLU A 147 -7.51 -12.09 -16.05
CA GLU A 147 -7.90 -12.36 -14.68
C GLU A 147 -7.49 -13.76 -14.24
N THR A 148 -7.75 -14.78 -15.06
CA THR A 148 -7.40 -16.17 -14.74
C THR A 148 -5.89 -16.36 -14.51
N GLU A 149 -5.03 -15.78 -15.37
CA GLU A 149 -3.57 -15.86 -15.16
C GLU A 149 -3.15 -15.08 -13.91
N ARG A 150 -3.76 -13.91 -13.67
CA ARG A 150 -3.49 -13.09 -12.49
C ARG A 150 -3.80 -13.84 -11.20
N GLU A 151 -5.00 -14.42 -11.10
CA GLU A 151 -5.44 -15.21 -9.95
C GLU A 151 -4.54 -16.42 -9.73
N THR A 152 -4.23 -17.17 -10.80
CA THR A 152 -3.36 -18.35 -10.73
C THR A 152 -1.97 -17.99 -10.20
N ASN A 153 -1.35 -16.94 -10.74
CA ASN A 153 -0.02 -16.52 -10.32
C ASN A 153 -0.01 -15.97 -8.87
N PHE A 154 -1.06 -15.28 -8.44
CA PHE A 154 -1.15 -14.87 -7.03
C PHE A 154 -1.40 -16.05 -6.10
N ALA A 155 -2.26 -17.00 -6.47
CA ALA A 155 -2.46 -18.24 -5.73
C ALA A 155 -1.12 -18.99 -5.54
N GLU A 156 -0.36 -19.16 -6.62
CA GLU A 156 0.98 -19.75 -6.58
C GLU A 156 1.94 -18.95 -5.68
N CYS A 157 1.92 -17.62 -5.73
CA CYS A 157 2.74 -16.78 -4.84
C CYS A 157 2.46 -17.09 -3.36
N PHE A 158 1.21 -17.04 -2.93
CA PHE A 158 0.85 -17.26 -1.54
C PHE A 158 1.08 -18.70 -1.09
N GLN A 159 0.88 -19.66 -1.99
CA GLN A 159 1.27 -21.04 -1.76
C GLN A 159 2.79 -21.15 -1.56
N ASN A 160 3.61 -20.62 -2.46
CA ASN A 160 5.07 -20.64 -2.35
C ASN A 160 5.57 -20.01 -1.03
N ILE A 161 4.96 -18.90 -0.59
CA ILE A 161 5.27 -18.31 0.71
C ILE A 161 4.95 -19.29 1.85
N GLY A 162 3.80 -19.97 1.79
CA GLY A 162 3.43 -21.01 2.76
C GLY A 162 4.42 -22.16 2.84
N HIS A 163 5.00 -22.57 1.71
CA HIS A 163 6.07 -23.57 1.65
C HIS A 163 7.35 -23.08 2.35
N VAL A 164 7.74 -21.81 2.18
CA VAL A 164 8.91 -21.26 2.89
C VAL A 164 8.65 -21.10 4.40
N MET A 165 7.44 -20.71 4.80
CA MET A 165 7.04 -20.63 6.22
C MET A 165 7.06 -22.00 6.92
N HIS A 166 6.79 -23.07 6.17
CA HIS A 166 6.93 -24.44 6.68
C HIS A 166 8.37 -24.67 7.17
N LEU A 167 9.36 -24.38 6.33
CA LEU A 167 10.79 -24.55 6.65
C LEU A 167 11.25 -23.66 7.82
N VAL A 168 10.66 -22.46 8.01
CA VAL A 168 10.89 -21.65 9.23
C VAL A 168 10.36 -22.37 10.46
N SER A 169 9.15 -22.95 10.35
CA SER A 169 8.47 -23.60 11.46
C SER A 169 9.19 -24.89 11.88
N ASP A 170 9.84 -25.58 10.96
CA ASP A 170 10.68 -26.74 11.25
C ASP A 170 11.85 -26.43 12.18
N LEU A 171 12.34 -25.18 12.20
CA LEU A 171 13.39 -24.76 13.13
C LEU A 171 12.92 -24.73 14.58
N SER A 172 11.61 -24.81 14.82
CA SER A 172 11.01 -24.98 16.14
C SER A 172 10.97 -26.44 16.61
N VAL A 173 11.48 -27.38 15.80
CA VAL A 173 11.59 -28.80 16.12
C VAL A 173 13.03 -29.10 16.50
N PRO A 174 13.31 -29.51 17.76
CA PRO A 174 14.67 -29.80 18.19
C PRO A 174 15.41 -30.83 17.34
N ALA A 175 14.70 -31.81 16.76
CA ALA A 175 15.29 -32.81 15.88
C ALA A 175 15.83 -32.22 14.55
N HIS A 176 15.12 -31.25 13.96
CA HIS A 176 15.51 -30.65 12.68
C HIS A 176 16.73 -29.73 12.77
N VAL A 177 17.01 -29.20 13.96
CA VAL A 177 18.17 -28.34 14.20
C VAL A 177 19.35 -29.08 14.83
N ARG A 178 19.20 -30.38 15.07
CA ARG A 178 20.22 -31.26 15.68
C ARG A 178 20.58 -32.46 14.81
N ASP A 179 20.20 -32.41 13.53
CA ASP A 179 20.50 -33.48 12.56
C ASP A 179 19.99 -34.87 12.98
N ASP A 180 18.93 -34.91 13.80
CA ASP A 180 18.42 -36.14 14.41
C ASP A 180 17.28 -36.71 13.56
N SER A 181 17.62 -37.38 12.45
CA SER A 181 16.62 -37.94 11.53
C SER A 181 16.03 -39.27 11.99
N HIS A 182 14.72 -39.46 11.78
CA HIS A 182 13.99 -40.66 12.20
C HIS A 182 13.28 -41.34 11.00
N TYR A 183 12.90 -42.63 11.12
CA TYR A 183 12.29 -43.42 10.02
C TYR A 183 10.75 -43.40 10.07
N PRO A 184 10.04 -42.94 9.02
CA PRO A 184 8.58 -42.89 8.99
C PRO A 184 7.87 -44.18 8.54
N ASP A 185 8.60 -45.17 7.98
CA ASP A 185 7.99 -46.30 7.25
C ASP A 185 7.96 -47.67 7.99
N TRP A 186 6.83 -48.38 7.84
CA TRP A 186 6.47 -49.62 8.54
C TRP A 186 7.47 -50.79 8.35
N PRO A 187 7.74 -51.65 9.36
CA PRO A 187 6.98 -51.85 10.61
C PRO A 187 7.53 -51.11 11.82
N LEU A 188 8.47 -50.18 11.60
CA LEU A 188 9.18 -49.43 12.64
C LEU A 188 9.00 -47.93 12.38
N LYS A 189 7.73 -47.50 12.30
CA LYS A 189 7.40 -46.07 12.27
C LYS A 189 7.82 -45.50 13.63
N ASP A 190 8.82 -44.62 13.64
CA ASP A 190 9.33 -43.96 14.85
C ASP A 190 9.29 -42.44 14.61
N PRO A 191 8.10 -41.81 14.59
CA PRO A 191 7.99 -40.37 14.38
C PRO A 191 8.56 -39.64 15.59
N ASP A 192 9.06 -38.41 15.41
CA ASP A 192 9.57 -37.65 16.54
C ASP A 192 8.44 -37.43 17.59
N PRO A 193 8.66 -37.84 18.85
CA PRO A 193 7.65 -37.74 19.92
C PRO A 193 7.12 -36.33 20.17
N TYR A 194 7.92 -35.28 19.99
CA TYR A 194 7.49 -33.90 20.21
C TYR A 194 6.52 -33.46 19.11
N GLU A 195 6.80 -33.82 17.86
CA GLU A 195 5.92 -33.52 16.72
C GLU A 195 4.56 -34.21 16.87
N LEU A 196 4.56 -35.52 17.18
CA LEU A 196 3.33 -36.28 17.46
C LEU A 196 2.53 -35.70 18.62
N TRP A 197 3.22 -35.29 19.69
CA TRP A 197 2.56 -34.71 20.85
C TRP A 197 1.86 -33.41 20.45
N THR A 198 2.57 -32.52 19.75
CA THR A 198 2.10 -31.21 19.27
C THR A 198 0.88 -31.37 18.37
N GLU A 199 0.98 -32.26 17.38
CA GLU A 199 -0.12 -32.65 16.48
C GLU A 199 -1.35 -33.15 17.26
N SER A 200 -1.14 -34.02 18.25
CA SER A 200 -2.24 -34.53 19.07
C SER A 200 -2.93 -33.42 19.88
N GLN A 201 -2.23 -32.34 20.23
CA GLN A 201 -2.83 -31.20 20.91
C GLN A 201 -3.66 -30.35 19.95
N VAL A 202 -3.13 -30.04 18.76
CA VAL A 202 -3.86 -29.28 17.72
C VAL A 202 -5.12 -30.04 17.30
N SER A 203 -5.00 -31.35 17.11
CA SER A 203 -6.13 -32.23 16.75
C SER A 203 -7.24 -32.30 17.80
N LYS A 204 -6.91 -32.08 19.09
CA LYS A 204 -7.90 -32.06 20.19
C LYS A 204 -8.64 -30.73 20.27
N ASP A 205 -7.93 -29.62 20.10
CA ASP A 205 -8.50 -28.27 20.04
C ASP A 205 -7.52 -27.34 19.29
N PRO A 206 -7.87 -26.88 18.08
CA PRO A 206 -7.04 -25.93 17.33
C PRO A 206 -6.82 -24.60 18.07
N ASN A 207 -7.70 -24.25 19.03
CA ASN A 207 -7.58 -23.05 19.85
C ASN A 207 -6.82 -23.29 21.17
N ASN A 208 -6.23 -24.48 21.37
CA ASN A 208 -5.47 -24.76 22.57
C ASN A 208 -4.31 -23.75 22.72
N LEU A 209 -4.05 -23.37 23.98
CA LEU A 209 -3.36 -22.14 24.43
C LEU A 209 -1.94 -21.90 23.87
N VAL A 210 -1.36 -22.88 23.17
CA VAL A 210 0.03 -22.86 22.72
C VAL A 210 0.21 -22.20 21.34
N TYR A 211 -0.84 -22.17 20.51
CA TYR A 211 -0.73 -21.74 19.10
C TYR A 211 -1.24 -20.32 18.82
N THR A 212 -1.96 -19.71 19.77
CA THR A 212 -2.67 -18.43 19.57
C THR A 212 -2.07 -17.26 20.35
N GLY A 213 -0.97 -17.49 21.08
CA GLY A 213 -0.32 -16.47 21.88
C GLY A 213 0.38 -15.41 21.00
N PRO A 214 0.18 -14.10 21.25
CA PRO A 214 0.99 -13.07 20.61
C PRO A 214 2.44 -13.24 21.10
N ASN A 215 3.39 -13.39 20.18
CA ASN A 215 4.79 -13.44 20.56
C ASN A 215 5.32 -12.03 20.84
N SER A 216 5.84 -11.80 22.04
CA SER A 216 6.48 -10.52 22.42
C SER A 216 7.88 -10.32 21.83
N ASN A 217 8.48 -11.33 21.19
CA ASN A 217 9.82 -11.28 20.58
C ASN A 217 9.79 -10.95 19.08
N TYR A 218 8.69 -10.39 18.58
CA TYR A 218 8.58 -9.85 17.23
C TYR A 218 9.49 -8.60 17.12
N ASP A 219 10.70 -8.77 16.59
CA ASP A 219 11.64 -7.68 16.31
C ASP A 219 12.09 -7.71 14.84
N THR A 220 11.50 -6.84 14.01
CA THR A 220 11.85 -6.71 12.59
C THR A 220 13.29 -6.24 12.35
N SER A 221 13.99 -5.75 13.37
CA SER A 221 15.40 -5.35 13.22
C SER A 221 16.37 -6.54 13.11
N ILE A 222 15.88 -7.77 13.30
CA ILE A 222 16.62 -9.03 13.07
C ILE A 222 17.29 -9.09 11.68
N PHE A 223 16.63 -8.55 10.64
CA PHE A 223 17.17 -8.53 9.27
C PHE A 223 18.38 -7.62 9.08
N GLY A 224 18.64 -6.70 10.02
CA GLY A 224 19.78 -5.78 9.95
C GLY A 224 21.14 -6.49 10.04
N ARG A 225 21.17 -7.67 10.67
CA ARG A 225 22.39 -8.46 10.94
C ARG A 225 22.49 -9.74 10.11
N ALA A 226 21.61 -9.93 9.13
CA ALA A 226 21.62 -11.14 8.30
C ALA A 226 23.01 -11.50 7.76
N VAL A 227 23.34 -12.78 7.84
CA VAL A 227 24.59 -13.33 7.34
C VAL A 227 24.65 -13.13 5.83
N ASN A 228 25.77 -12.57 5.36
CA ASN A 228 25.96 -12.32 3.94
C ASN A 228 26.43 -13.60 3.25
N LEU A 229 25.50 -14.30 2.64
CA LEU A 229 25.79 -15.49 1.85
C LEU A 229 26.10 -15.06 0.42
N GLU A 230 27.35 -15.26 -0.03
CA GLU A 230 27.81 -14.83 -1.37
C GLU A 230 26.92 -15.39 -2.49
N GLN A 231 26.36 -16.58 -2.30
CA GLN A 231 25.51 -17.26 -3.27
C GLN A 231 24.07 -16.70 -3.29
N TYR A 232 23.58 -16.20 -2.16
CA TYR A 232 22.20 -15.74 -1.96
C TYR A 232 22.16 -14.58 -0.96
N PRO A 233 22.38 -13.32 -1.37
CA PRO A 233 22.33 -12.16 -0.48
C PRO A 233 20.87 -11.82 -0.13
N ILE A 234 20.21 -12.71 0.61
CA ILE A 234 18.81 -12.63 1.02
C ILE A 234 18.78 -12.49 2.55
N PRO A 235 18.41 -11.33 3.10
CA PRO A 235 18.43 -11.08 4.53
C PRO A 235 17.55 -11.99 5.40
N ILE A 236 16.64 -12.76 4.80
CA ILE A 236 15.77 -13.69 5.56
C ILE A 236 16.55 -14.86 6.19
N SER A 237 17.83 -15.06 5.82
CA SER A 237 18.72 -16.00 6.53
C SER A 237 18.75 -15.74 8.03
N ALA A 238 18.59 -14.48 8.46
CA ALA A 238 18.55 -14.10 9.88
C ALA A 238 17.41 -14.75 10.68
N LEU A 239 16.35 -15.24 10.01
CA LEU A 239 15.27 -15.99 10.66
C LEU A 239 15.73 -17.42 11.01
N TRP A 240 16.64 -17.98 10.22
CA TRP A 240 17.24 -19.28 10.48
C TRP A 240 18.35 -19.16 11.51
N ASP A 241 19.33 -18.33 11.19
CA ASP A 241 20.64 -18.35 11.83
C ASP A 241 21.38 -17.03 11.57
N GLN A 242 22.04 -16.52 12.61
CA GLN A 242 22.85 -15.31 12.57
C GLN A 242 24.34 -15.54 12.90
N ASP A 243 24.78 -16.81 12.91
CA ASP A 243 26.13 -17.25 13.29
C ASP A 243 26.56 -16.67 14.66
N GLN A 244 25.62 -16.52 15.61
CA GLN A 244 25.89 -15.99 16.95
C GLN A 244 26.19 -17.12 17.94
N TYR A 245 25.47 -18.23 17.85
CA TYR A 245 25.62 -19.39 18.72
C TYR A 245 26.70 -20.34 18.20
N THR A 246 27.74 -20.53 19.00
CA THR A 246 28.94 -21.31 18.65
C THR A 246 29.03 -22.64 19.38
N GLY A 247 27.95 -23.08 20.01
CA GLY A 247 27.96 -24.25 20.89
C GLY A 247 28.58 -24.00 22.26
N THR A 248 29.29 -22.88 22.48
CA THR A 248 29.98 -22.59 23.76
C THR A 248 29.45 -21.37 24.50
N ASN A 249 28.49 -20.65 23.91
CA ASN A 249 27.94 -19.37 24.38
C ASN A 249 26.39 -19.37 24.36
N PRO A 250 25.73 -20.32 25.04
CA PRO A 250 24.27 -20.49 24.98
C PRO A 250 23.50 -19.25 25.47
N GLU A 251 24.12 -18.38 26.27
CA GLU A 251 23.54 -17.14 26.77
C GLU A 251 23.15 -16.16 25.66
N VAL A 252 23.77 -16.25 24.47
CA VAL A 252 23.45 -15.37 23.34
C VAL A 252 22.00 -15.55 22.88
N THR A 253 21.47 -16.77 23.02
CA THR A 253 20.11 -17.13 22.59
C THR A 253 19.00 -16.55 23.48
N TRP A 254 19.34 -15.99 24.66
CA TRP A 254 18.38 -15.38 25.59
C TRP A 254 18.71 -13.94 25.97
N SER A 255 19.94 -13.49 25.72
CA SER A 255 20.37 -12.12 26.04
C SER A 255 20.22 -11.16 24.87
N ASP A 256 20.23 -11.67 23.64
CA ASP A 256 19.98 -10.91 22.41
C ASP A 256 18.64 -11.35 21.83
N HIS A 257 17.65 -10.46 21.74
CA HIS A 257 16.33 -10.76 21.15
C HIS A 257 16.41 -10.86 19.60
N GLN A 258 17.63 -10.89 19.06
CA GLN A 258 17.97 -10.93 17.63
C GLN A 258 18.86 -12.15 17.37
N VAL A 259 18.36 -13.35 17.64
CA VAL A 259 19.03 -14.63 17.32
C VAL A 259 18.19 -15.38 16.29
N GLY A 260 18.77 -16.28 15.49
CA GLY A 260 18.00 -17.17 14.61
C GLY A 260 17.18 -18.20 15.38
N LEU A 261 16.09 -18.70 14.79
CA LEU A 261 15.25 -19.70 15.43
C LEU A 261 15.99 -21.04 15.59
N ALA A 262 16.86 -21.41 14.64
CA ALA A 262 17.65 -22.63 14.73
C ALA A 262 18.61 -22.60 15.92
N GLU A 263 19.34 -21.49 16.08
CA GLU A 263 20.25 -21.24 17.20
C GLU A 263 19.52 -21.29 18.55
N PHE A 264 18.36 -20.64 18.65
CA PHE A 264 17.53 -20.67 19.84
C PHE A 264 17.10 -22.09 20.18
N THR A 265 16.56 -22.83 19.22
CA THR A 265 16.06 -24.20 19.45
C THR A 265 17.23 -25.14 19.80
N ASN A 266 18.33 -25.08 19.05
CA ASN A 266 19.48 -25.96 19.24
C ASN A 266 20.10 -25.78 20.63
N ALA A 267 20.35 -24.54 21.10
CA ALA A 267 21.03 -24.31 22.38
C ALA A 267 20.21 -24.71 23.62
N ASN A 268 18.90 -24.89 23.46
CA ASN A 268 17.96 -24.84 24.58
C ASN A 268 17.12 -26.09 24.79
N PHE A 269 16.93 -26.91 23.76
CA PHE A 269 16.02 -28.05 23.84
C PHE A 269 16.73 -29.32 23.37
N PHE A 270 16.50 -30.44 24.07
CA PHE A 270 16.92 -31.76 23.60
C PHE A 270 15.93 -32.33 22.60
N SER A 271 16.41 -33.09 21.62
CA SER A 271 15.62 -34.04 20.83
C SER A 271 15.61 -35.43 21.50
N SER A 272 14.81 -36.35 20.96
CA SER A 272 14.74 -37.74 21.44
C SER A 272 16.05 -38.52 21.28
N ASP A 273 16.84 -38.21 20.26
CA ASP A 273 18.14 -38.84 20.02
C ASP A 273 19.28 -38.19 20.82
N SER A 274 19.19 -36.88 21.07
CA SER A 274 20.22 -36.13 21.79
C SER A 274 20.03 -36.10 23.32
N ILE A 275 18.83 -36.40 23.85
CA ILE A 275 18.59 -36.47 25.30
C ILE A 275 19.45 -37.55 26.00
N VAL A 276 19.74 -38.65 25.30
CA VAL A 276 20.50 -39.79 25.87
C VAL A 276 22.01 -39.55 25.75
N SER A 277 22.44 -38.63 24.88
CA SER A 277 23.84 -38.26 24.66
C SER A 277 24.24 -37.01 25.46
N ILE A 278 24.20 -37.09 26.79
CA ILE A 278 24.90 -36.11 27.68
C ILE A 278 26.43 -36.08 27.40
N ILE A 279 26.91 -36.93 26.49
CA ILE A 279 28.30 -37.11 26.14
C ILE A 279 28.42 -37.33 24.60
N ASN A 280 28.72 -36.24 23.87
CA ASN A 280 29.45 -36.20 22.57
C ASN A 280 28.74 -35.79 21.25
N SER A 281 27.52 -35.22 21.21
CA SER A 281 26.97 -34.66 19.95
C SER A 281 26.75 -33.14 19.99
N TYR A 282 26.11 -32.61 21.04
CA TYR A 282 25.87 -31.17 21.22
C TYR A 282 26.30 -30.72 22.62
N ASP A 283 26.86 -29.51 22.71
CA ASP A 283 27.40 -28.97 23.97
C ASP A 283 26.32 -28.47 24.94
N HIS A 284 25.16 -28.03 24.43
CA HIS A 284 24.02 -27.57 25.23
C HIS A 284 22.71 -28.23 24.82
N PRO A 285 21.68 -28.28 25.69
CA PRO A 285 21.75 -28.01 27.12
C PRO A 285 22.74 -28.95 27.84
N SER A 286 23.55 -28.41 28.74
CA SER A 286 24.58 -29.13 29.48
C SER A 286 24.18 -29.33 30.95
N LEU A 287 24.97 -30.11 31.70
CA LEU A 287 24.79 -30.25 33.15
C LEU A 287 24.88 -28.93 33.94
N TYR A 288 25.47 -27.87 33.35
CA TYR A 288 25.57 -26.55 33.98
C TYR A 288 24.36 -25.66 33.70
N ASP A 289 23.53 -25.99 32.70
CA ASP A 289 22.35 -25.22 32.30
C ASP A 289 21.08 -25.69 32.98
N ILE A 290 21.20 -26.62 33.92
CA ILE A 290 20.07 -27.32 34.53
C ILE A 290 20.07 -27.20 36.05
N ASN A 291 18.89 -27.31 36.64
CA ASN A 291 18.69 -27.24 38.09
C ASN A 291 19.11 -28.51 38.86
N LEU A 292 19.90 -29.41 38.26
CA LEU A 292 20.23 -30.72 38.84
C LEU A 292 20.82 -30.64 40.26
N GLY A 293 21.59 -29.58 40.55
CA GLY A 293 22.20 -29.37 41.87
C GLY A 293 21.24 -28.92 42.98
N SER A 294 20.04 -28.43 42.65
CA SER A 294 19.03 -27.93 43.61
C SER A 294 17.86 -28.87 43.85
N ILE A 295 17.72 -29.94 43.06
CA ILE A 295 16.60 -30.88 43.16
C ILE A 295 16.72 -31.79 44.39
N ASP A 296 15.67 -31.82 45.22
CA ASP A 296 15.50 -32.88 46.22
C ASP A 296 14.81 -34.09 45.60
N LEU A 297 15.60 -35.10 45.22
CA LEU A 297 15.12 -36.35 44.63
C LEU A 297 14.11 -37.12 45.52
N ARG A 298 13.95 -36.77 46.80
CA ARG A 298 12.97 -37.40 47.70
C ARG A 298 11.58 -36.76 47.62
N MET A 299 11.44 -35.65 46.90
CA MET A 299 10.18 -34.91 46.75
C MET A 299 9.78 -34.82 45.27
N PRO A 300 9.41 -35.95 44.63
CA PRO A 300 8.92 -35.93 43.25
C PRO A 300 7.58 -35.20 43.14
N GLU A 301 7.39 -34.56 42.00
CA GLU A 301 6.13 -33.93 41.60
C GLU A 301 5.10 -34.99 41.25
N SER A 302 3.83 -34.74 41.60
CA SER A 302 2.73 -35.64 41.27
C SER A 302 2.13 -35.23 39.92
N VAL A 303 2.27 -36.09 38.92
CA VAL A 303 1.84 -35.82 37.54
C VAL A 303 0.79 -36.82 37.12
N LEU A 304 -0.21 -36.38 36.36
CA LEU A 304 -1.18 -37.29 35.75
C LEU A 304 -0.51 -37.97 34.55
N SER A 305 -0.29 -39.28 34.64
CA SER A 305 0.29 -40.10 33.57
C SER A 305 -0.70 -40.34 32.43
N GLU A 306 -0.17 -40.84 31.31
CA GLU A 306 -0.89 -41.13 30.07
C GLU A 306 -1.96 -42.23 30.27
N ASP A 307 -1.82 -43.07 31.30
CA ASP A 307 -2.80 -44.10 31.68
C ASP A 307 -3.88 -43.60 32.69
N GLY A 308 -3.87 -42.30 32.99
CA GLY A 308 -4.83 -41.63 33.88
C GLY A 308 -4.56 -41.85 35.38
N LYS A 309 -3.37 -42.35 35.75
CA LYS A 309 -2.93 -42.46 37.14
C LYS A 309 -2.03 -41.31 37.53
N VAL A 310 -1.66 -41.23 38.81
CA VAL A 310 -0.73 -40.20 39.30
C VAL A 310 0.63 -40.85 39.50
N ASP A 311 1.62 -40.41 38.74
CA ASP A 311 3.00 -40.87 38.81
C ASP A 311 3.91 -39.82 39.47
N PRO A 312 4.83 -40.23 40.36
CA PRO A 312 5.86 -39.35 40.89
C PRO A 312 6.96 -39.14 39.86
N ARG A 313 7.14 -37.90 39.38
CA ARG A 313 8.22 -37.52 38.44
C ARG A 313 9.14 -36.45 39.01
N ILE A 314 10.41 -36.50 38.62
CA ILE A 314 11.37 -35.42 38.87
C ILE A 314 11.58 -34.72 37.53
N TYR A 315 11.36 -33.40 37.48
CA TYR A 315 11.66 -32.61 36.31
C TYR A 315 12.99 -31.89 36.47
N ILE A 316 13.85 -32.11 35.47
CA ILE A 316 15.04 -31.31 35.27
C ILE A 316 14.63 -30.09 34.46
N ARG A 317 14.91 -28.90 34.98
CA ARG A 317 14.51 -27.62 34.40
C ARG A 317 15.71 -26.86 33.88
N ARG A 318 15.49 -26.11 32.80
CA ARG A 318 16.45 -25.14 32.27
C ARG A 318 16.65 -24.03 33.31
N ILE A 319 17.89 -23.63 33.50
CA ILE A 319 18.25 -22.40 34.20
C ILE A 319 18.50 -21.32 33.14
N VAL A 320 17.76 -20.22 33.22
CA VAL A 320 17.97 -19.03 32.39
C VAL A 320 18.16 -17.84 33.33
N ASN A 321 19.23 -17.08 33.14
CA ASN A 321 19.58 -15.92 33.99
C ASN A 321 19.62 -16.23 35.51
N GLY A 322 19.96 -17.48 35.87
CA GLY A 322 20.05 -17.93 37.26
C GLY A 322 18.73 -18.35 37.90
N GLU A 323 17.63 -18.37 37.15
CA GLU A 323 16.30 -18.80 37.60
C GLU A 323 15.84 -20.04 36.83
N GLU A 324 15.02 -20.89 37.47
CA GLU A 324 14.37 -22.02 36.79
C GLU A 324 13.35 -21.48 35.78
N ALA A 325 13.48 -21.89 34.52
CA ALA A 325 12.58 -21.56 33.42
C ALA A 325 11.57 -22.70 33.20
N TYR A 326 11.77 -23.53 32.17
CA TYR A 326 10.86 -24.61 31.76
C TYR A 326 11.50 -26.00 31.95
N LYS A 327 10.69 -27.06 31.86
CA LYS A 327 11.11 -28.47 31.96
C LYS A 327 11.90 -28.87 30.71
N LEU A 328 13.12 -29.39 30.90
CA LEU A 328 13.97 -29.92 29.83
C LEU A 328 13.77 -31.41 29.61
N TYR A 329 13.70 -32.17 30.69
CA TYR A 329 13.39 -33.59 30.63
C TYR A 329 12.88 -34.07 31.98
N SER A 330 12.18 -35.21 31.94
CA SER A 330 11.75 -35.92 33.13
C SER A 330 12.73 -37.04 33.47
N GLN A 331 12.92 -37.27 34.76
CA GLN A 331 13.65 -38.38 35.32
C GLN A 331 12.71 -39.20 36.21
N SER A 332 12.53 -40.47 35.88
CA SER A 332 11.74 -41.40 36.69
C SER A 332 12.63 -42.26 37.60
N PHE A 333 12.06 -42.86 38.64
CA PHE A 333 12.73 -43.91 39.41
C PHE A 333 12.54 -45.28 38.74
N LEU A 334 13.54 -46.16 38.85
CA LEU A 334 13.45 -47.56 38.38
C LEU A 334 12.32 -48.37 39.05
N GLY A 335 11.70 -47.85 40.12
CA GLY A 335 10.44 -48.33 40.69
C GLY A 335 10.04 -47.64 42.01
N TYR A 336 8.74 -47.70 42.37
CA TYR A 336 8.20 -47.14 43.63
C TYR A 336 8.90 -47.69 44.88
N ASP A 337 9.22 -48.99 44.87
CA ASP A 337 9.92 -49.66 45.98
C ASP A 337 11.36 -49.12 46.16
N CYS A 338 12.03 -48.69 45.09
CA CYS A 338 13.38 -48.09 45.15
C CYS A 338 13.36 -46.73 45.86
N MET A 339 12.35 -45.91 45.56
CA MET A 339 12.11 -44.62 46.22
C MET A 339 11.82 -44.81 47.71
N VAL A 340 10.91 -45.74 48.06
CA VAL A 340 10.52 -46.01 49.46
C VAL A 340 11.67 -46.64 50.26
N ALA A 341 12.52 -47.45 49.63
CA ALA A 341 13.66 -48.09 50.27
C ALA A 341 14.87 -47.16 50.47
N GLY A 342 14.82 -45.90 50.01
CA GLY A 342 15.94 -44.96 50.12
C GLY A 342 17.13 -45.29 49.21
N HIS A 343 16.88 -46.05 48.14
CA HIS A 343 17.86 -46.43 47.12
C HIS A 343 17.42 -45.83 45.78
N PRO A 344 17.55 -44.50 45.57
CA PRO A 344 17.12 -43.85 44.35
C PRO A 344 18.02 -44.28 43.19
N GLU A 345 17.61 -45.31 42.46
CA GLU A 345 18.15 -45.59 41.14
C GLU A 345 17.24 -44.89 40.12
N LEU A 346 17.82 -43.93 39.39
CA LEU A 346 17.14 -43.17 38.36
C LEU A 346 17.03 -44.03 37.08
N GLY A 347 15.85 -44.03 36.45
CA GLY A 347 15.65 -44.53 35.08
C GLY A 347 16.41 -43.66 34.06
N PRO A 348 16.28 -43.87 32.75
CA PRO A 348 16.83 -42.94 31.76
C PRO A 348 16.06 -41.60 31.72
N PRO A 349 16.66 -40.51 31.23
CA PRO A 349 15.95 -39.26 30.96
C PRO A 349 14.93 -39.47 29.83
N VAL A 350 13.77 -38.81 29.92
CA VAL A 350 12.66 -38.95 28.95
C VAL A 350 12.00 -37.59 28.71
N LEU A 351 11.68 -37.31 27.44
CA LEU A 351 10.79 -36.21 27.03
C LEU A 351 9.34 -36.72 27.13
N ASP A 352 8.62 -36.32 28.18
CA ASP A 352 7.22 -36.71 28.40
C ASP A 352 6.25 -35.61 27.96
N ASP A 353 4.95 -35.87 28.04
CA ASP A 353 3.90 -34.93 27.63
C ASP A 353 3.98 -33.55 28.31
N GLU A 354 4.48 -33.49 29.55
CA GLU A 354 4.64 -32.22 30.28
C GLU A 354 5.89 -31.46 29.87
N VAL A 355 6.95 -32.17 29.44
CA VAL A 355 8.14 -31.57 28.82
C VAL A 355 7.80 -31.05 27.43
N HIS A 356 7.11 -31.84 26.60
CA HIS A 356 6.68 -31.40 25.27
C HIS A 356 5.74 -30.18 25.33
N ARG A 357 4.89 -30.09 26.36
CA ARG A 357 4.09 -28.89 26.60
C ARG A 357 4.96 -27.66 26.84
N ASP A 358 5.89 -27.76 27.77
CA ASP A 358 6.82 -26.67 28.10
C ASP A 358 7.69 -26.27 26.88
N TYR A 359 8.06 -27.23 26.02
CA TYR A 359 8.76 -26.96 24.77
C TYR A 359 7.88 -26.18 23.79
N ALA A 360 6.65 -26.65 23.56
CA ALA A 360 5.74 -26.02 22.63
C ALA A 360 5.34 -24.60 23.08
N ASP A 361 5.18 -24.37 24.39
CA ASP A 361 4.93 -23.05 24.99
C ASP A 361 6.03 -22.02 24.64
N GLU A 362 7.27 -22.47 24.41
CA GLU A 362 8.38 -21.60 24.01
C GLU A 362 8.58 -21.56 22.49
N LEU A 363 8.48 -22.69 21.80
CA LEU A 363 8.90 -22.86 20.41
C LEU A 363 7.82 -22.47 19.40
N VAL A 364 6.55 -22.78 19.66
CA VAL A 364 5.46 -22.51 18.72
C VAL A 364 5.18 -21.01 18.55
N PRO A 365 5.07 -20.17 19.62
CA PRO A 365 4.91 -18.73 19.44
C PRO A 365 6.09 -18.10 18.68
N ARG A 366 7.31 -18.66 18.82
CA ARG A 366 8.48 -18.23 18.05
C ARG A 366 8.34 -18.59 16.59
N ALA A 367 7.95 -19.81 16.24
CA ALA A 367 7.65 -20.19 14.85
C ALA A 367 6.62 -19.23 14.22
N VAL A 368 5.51 -18.93 14.91
CA VAL A 368 4.50 -17.98 14.45
C VAL A 368 5.09 -16.59 14.23
N GLY A 369 5.87 -16.06 15.18
CA GLY A 369 6.47 -14.73 15.09
C GLY A 369 7.50 -14.60 13.97
N TYR A 370 8.34 -15.62 13.75
CA TYR A 370 9.34 -15.63 12.69
C TYR A 370 8.67 -15.75 11.31
N SER A 371 7.65 -16.59 11.19
CA SER A 371 6.83 -16.71 9.97
C SER A 371 6.04 -15.43 9.67
N ALA A 372 5.56 -14.70 10.69
CA ALA A 372 4.95 -13.38 10.51
C ALA A 372 5.99 -12.34 10.02
N ASN A 373 7.20 -12.34 10.58
CA ASN A 373 8.31 -11.52 10.10
C ASN A 373 8.70 -11.83 8.65
N LEU A 374 8.65 -13.10 8.23
CA LEU A 374 8.88 -13.50 6.84
C LEU A 374 7.85 -12.84 5.89
N LEU A 375 6.57 -12.88 6.25
CA LEU A 375 5.49 -12.22 5.50
C LEU A 375 5.70 -10.72 5.41
N ASP A 376 5.97 -10.07 6.53
CA ASP A 376 6.20 -8.63 6.58
C ASP A 376 7.44 -8.22 5.79
N TYR A 377 8.49 -9.05 5.82
CA TYR A 377 9.70 -8.84 5.04
C TYR A 377 9.46 -9.04 3.54
N PHE A 378 8.62 -10.00 3.14
CA PHE A 378 8.23 -10.18 1.74
C PHE A 378 7.58 -8.90 1.23
N PHE A 379 6.59 -8.35 1.94
CA PHE A 379 5.82 -7.19 1.50
C PHE A 379 6.35 -5.84 2.01
N ARG A 380 7.61 -5.79 2.45
CA ARG A 380 8.19 -4.66 3.19
C ARG A 380 8.28 -3.37 2.37
N GLY A 381 8.48 -3.49 1.05
CA GLY A 381 8.62 -2.35 0.14
C GLY A 381 7.38 -1.46 0.08
N ASP A 382 7.56 -0.15 -0.07
CA ASP A 382 6.47 0.78 -0.33
C ASP A 382 6.91 1.95 -1.24
N MET A 383 5.92 2.61 -1.84
CA MET A 383 6.08 3.76 -2.71
C MET A 383 4.98 4.78 -2.41
N LYS A 384 5.35 6.07 -2.45
CA LYS A 384 4.38 7.18 -2.45
C LYS A 384 4.17 7.67 -3.87
N ILE A 385 2.90 7.79 -4.27
CA ILE A 385 2.49 8.34 -5.56
C ILE A 385 1.73 9.64 -5.31
N ARG A 386 1.98 10.68 -6.12
CA ARG A 386 1.20 11.92 -6.10
C ARG A 386 1.09 12.54 -7.49
N LYS A 387 0.20 13.53 -7.64
CA LYS A 387 -0.06 14.26 -8.90
C LYS A 387 -0.29 13.31 -10.09
N ALA A 388 -1.03 12.22 -9.84
CA ALA A 388 -1.34 11.26 -10.90
C ALA A 388 -2.44 11.81 -11.81
N SER A 389 -2.21 11.78 -13.12
CA SER A 389 -3.19 12.18 -14.13
C SER A 389 -3.09 11.33 -15.40
N ALA A 390 -4.22 11.09 -16.03
CA ALA A 390 -4.29 10.48 -17.35
C ALA A 390 -3.76 11.45 -18.43
N LYS A 391 -3.09 10.89 -19.44
CA LYS A 391 -2.82 11.57 -20.70
C LYS A 391 -3.95 11.25 -21.66
N LEU A 392 -4.72 12.26 -22.03
CA LEU A 392 -5.91 12.09 -22.86
C LEU A 392 -5.53 12.15 -24.35
N GLY A 393 -5.77 11.05 -25.06
CA GLY A 393 -5.55 10.90 -26.49
C GLY A 393 -6.72 11.37 -27.36
N SER A 394 -6.60 11.16 -28.66
CA SER A 394 -7.71 11.42 -29.59
C SER A 394 -8.90 10.50 -29.30
N GLY A 395 -10.11 11.05 -29.36
CA GLY A 395 -11.34 10.32 -29.03
C GLY A 395 -11.47 10.02 -27.53
N MET A 396 -10.80 10.79 -26.67
CA MET A 396 -10.93 10.74 -25.21
C MET A 396 -10.50 9.39 -24.60
N THR A 397 -9.57 8.71 -25.27
CA THR A 397 -8.88 7.52 -24.76
C THR A 397 -7.79 7.90 -23.75
N ILE A 398 -7.38 6.97 -22.89
CA ILE A 398 -6.23 7.18 -22.00
C ILE A 398 -5.00 6.59 -22.69
N ALA A 399 -4.19 7.49 -23.23
CA ALA A 399 -2.99 7.16 -24.01
C ALA A 399 -1.71 7.12 -23.16
N GLY A 400 -1.84 7.27 -21.83
CA GLY A 400 -0.71 7.23 -20.92
C GLY A 400 -1.03 7.90 -19.58
N MET A 401 0.02 8.11 -18.80
CA MET A 401 -0.07 8.57 -17.41
C MET A 401 1.06 9.54 -17.08
N ASN A 402 0.78 10.53 -16.24
CA ASN A 402 1.78 11.34 -15.55
C ASN A 402 1.61 11.12 -14.05
N PHE A 403 2.70 11.02 -13.30
CA PHE A 403 2.68 10.97 -11.84
C PHE A 403 4.06 11.31 -11.27
N GLU A 404 4.12 11.62 -9.99
CA GLU A 404 5.37 11.70 -9.23
C GLU A 404 5.46 10.53 -8.25
N VAL A 405 6.61 9.87 -8.18
CA VAL A 405 6.85 8.75 -7.27
C VAL A 405 8.09 8.95 -6.39
N LYS A 406 8.03 8.46 -5.16
CA LYS A 406 9.16 8.37 -4.23
C LYS A 406 9.16 6.98 -3.57
N ASN A 407 10.34 6.39 -3.38
CA ASN A 407 10.50 5.24 -2.49
C ASN A 407 10.11 5.64 -1.06
N ASP A 408 9.23 4.86 -0.45
CA ASP A 408 8.75 5.08 0.93
C ASP A 408 9.07 3.91 1.85
N THR A 409 9.99 3.04 1.42
CA THR A 409 10.32 1.82 2.16
C THR A 409 11.08 2.17 3.45
N PHE A 410 10.32 2.17 4.56
CA PHE A 410 10.72 2.47 5.94
C PHE A 410 11.56 3.74 6.07
N GLU A 411 10.87 4.88 6.13
CA GLU A 411 11.37 6.06 6.83
C GLU A 411 11.28 5.77 8.35
N ASN A 412 12.40 5.82 9.08
CA ASN A 412 12.31 5.93 10.55
C ASN A 412 11.85 7.35 10.96
N GLU A 413 11.63 7.61 12.25
CA GLU A 413 11.26 8.95 12.75
C GLU A 413 12.27 10.05 12.35
N ASP A 414 13.49 9.67 11.93
CA ASP A 414 14.55 10.55 11.43
C ASP A 414 14.55 10.71 9.88
N ASN A 415 13.52 10.26 9.17
CA ASN A 415 13.35 10.39 7.71
C ASN A 415 14.45 9.69 6.88
N GLN A 416 15.12 8.67 7.42
CA GLN A 416 16.11 7.88 6.67
C GLN A 416 15.45 6.67 6.01
N ILE A 417 15.63 6.53 4.69
CA ILE A 417 15.25 5.31 3.98
C ILE A 417 16.15 4.17 4.46
N ILE A 418 15.55 3.13 5.02
CA ILE A 418 16.28 1.95 5.50
C ILE A 418 16.56 0.99 4.34
N GLU A 419 15.65 0.88 3.36
CA GLU A 419 15.76 -0.04 2.23
C GLU A 419 15.64 0.73 0.90
N PRO A 420 16.76 1.30 0.39
CA PRO A 420 16.74 2.02 -0.88
C PRO A 420 16.48 1.07 -2.05
N PHE A 421 15.80 1.57 -3.08
CA PHE A 421 15.77 0.92 -4.38
C PHE A 421 17.15 1.06 -5.02
N LYS A 422 17.75 -0.07 -5.39
CA LYS A 422 19.04 -0.17 -6.09
C LYS A 422 18.83 -1.05 -7.31
N ALA A 423 19.54 -0.78 -8.41
CA ALA A 423 19.67 -1.72 -9.54
C ALA A 423 18.36 -2.42 -9.93
N GLY A 424 17.47 -1.71 -10.62
CA GLY A 424 16.14 -2.25 -10.93
C GLY A 424 15.37 -1.39 -11.91
N VAL A 425 14.13 -1.77 -12.13
CA VAL A 425 13.21 -1.04 -13.01
C VAL A 425 11.86 -0.89 -12.34
N MET A 426 11.15 0.15 -12.76
CA MET A 426 9.74 0.31 -12.48
C MET A 426 8.94 -0.05 -13.72
N ASP A 427 7.88 -0.82 -13.50
CA ASP A 427 6.87 -1.19 -14.49
C ASP A 427 5.51 -0.64 -14.02
N ILE A 428 4.52 -0.59 -14.90
CA ILE A 428 3.14 -0.19 -14.57
C ILE A 428 2.15 -1.18 -15.17
N SER A 429 1.21 -1.65 -14.37
CA SER A 429 0.02 -2.35 -14.84
C SER A 429 -1.23 -1.51 -14.58
N CYS A 430 -2.26 -1.68 -15.41
CA CYS A 430 -3.54 -1.01 -15.27
C CYS A 430 -4.65 -2.05 -15.27
N GLN A 431 -5.65 -1.86 -14.42
CA GLN A 431 -6.90 -2.63 -14.40
C GLN A 431 -8.06 -1.66 -14.62
N TYR A 432 -9.04 -2.05 -15.43
CA TYR A 432 -10.25 -1.27 -15.66
C TYR A 432 -11.40 -2.17 -16.11
N TYR A 433 -12.62 -1.66 -16.04
CA TYR A 433 -13.81 -2.33 -16.57
C TYR A 433 -14.33 -1.59 -17.78
N LEU A 434 -15.00 -2.30 -18.68
CA LEU A 434 -15.75 -1.70 -19.77
C LEU A 434 -17.23 -1.69 -19.39
N ASP A 435 -17.94 -0.61 -19.70
CA ASP A 435 -19.37 -0.50 -19.39
C ASP A 435 -20.17 -1.74 -19.86
N GLY A 436 -20.90 -2.35 -18.93
CA GLY A 436 -21.68 -3.57 -19.14
C GLY A 436 -20.88 -4.88 -19.18
N GLN A 437 -19.58 -4.88 -18.90
CA GLN A 437 -18.77 -6.09 -18.72
C GLN A 437 -18.51 -6.38 -17.24
N GLU A 438 -18.61 -7.65 -16.85
CA GLU A 438 -18.30 -8.11 -15.49
C GLU A 438 -16.81 -8.38 -15.31
N ASP A 439 -16.10 -8.79 -16.37
CA ASP A 439 -14.69 -9.17 -16.29
C ASP A 439 -13.76 -7.95 -16.46
N PRO A 440 -12.76 -7.76 -15.58
CA PRO A 440 -11.77 -6.70 -15.72
C PRO A 440 -10.83 -6.91 -16.91
N GLN A 441 -10.35 -5.79 -17.46
CA GLN A 441 -9.32 -5.70 -18.48
C GLN A 441 -7.99 -5.31 -17.84
N TYR A 442 -6.87 -5.84 -18.37
CA TYR A 442 -5.53 -5.61 -17.82
C TYR A 442 -4.53 -5.20 -18.90
N ASN A 443 -3.84 -4.09 -18.65
CA ASN A 443 -2.76 -3.59 -19.51
C ASN A 443 -1.44 -3.61 -18.73
N PHE A 444 -0.32 -3.79 -19.43
CA PHE A 444 1.01 -3.85 -18.80
C PHE A 444 2.09 -3.20 -19.65
N ILE A 445 2.83 -2.27 -19.04
CA ILE A 445 3.93 -1.53 -19.65
C ILE A 445 5.18 -1.71 -18.79
N GLN A 446 6.24 -2.23 -19.41
CA GLN A 446 7.52 -2.48 -18.77
C GLN A 446 8.47 -1.27 -18.84
N GLU A 447 9.38 -1.21 -17.88
CA GLU A 447 10.58 -0.35 -17.86
C GLU A 447 10.28 1.14 -18.07
N ILE A 448 9.32 1.66 -17.31
CA ILE A 448 8.94 3.08 -17.35
C ILE A 448 9.93 3.99 -16.62
N TYR A 449 10.76 3.42 -15.74
CA TYR A 449 11.88 4.09 -15.07
C TYR A 449 12.96 3.07 -14.74
N THR A 450 14.22 3.45 -14.88
CA THR A 450 15.37 2.57 -14.61
C THR A 450 16.23 3.18 -13.52
N ILE A 451 16.52 2.37 -12.50
CA ILE A 451 17.42 2.73 -11.40
C ILE A 451 18.76 2.07 -11.69
N ALA A 452 19.79 2.91 -11.82
CA ALA A 452 21.12 2.44 -12.18
C ALA A 452 21.69 1.43 -11.17
N GLU A 453 22.57 0.58 -11.66
CA GLU A 453 23.21 -0.44 -10.83
C GLU A 453 23.94 0.20 -9.64
N SER A 454 23.64 -0.26 -8.42
CA SER A 454 24.19 0.22 -7.15
C SER A 454 23.90 1.68 -6.77
N ASP A 455 22.99 2.37 -7.47
CA ASP A 455 22.76 3.80 -7.24
C ASP A 455 21.75 4.08 -6.12
N VAL A 456 22.22 4.04 -4.88
CA VAL A 456 21.43 4.50 -3.72
C VAL A 456 21.13 6.00 -3.75
N SER A 457 21.87 6.78 -4.55
CA SER A 457 21.69 8.23 -4.68
C SER A 457 20.66 8.62 -5.73
N ASP A 458 20.02 7.63 -6.38
CA ASP A 458 18.90 7.87 -7.28
C ASP A 458 17.86 8.74 -6.58
N LYS A 459 17.38 9.76 -7.29
CA LYS A 459 16.45 10.76 -6.75
C LYS A 459 15.20 10.13 -6.16
N ILE A 460 14.75 9.01 -6.70
CA ILE A 460 13.56 8.30 -6.21
C ILE A 460 13.70 7.88 -4.73
N ASN A 461 14.92 7.71 -4.22
CA ASN A 461 15.21 7.40 -2.81
C ASN A 461 15.28 8.64 -1.91
N SER A 462 15.04 9.86 -2.39
CA SER A 462 15.14 11.07 -1.55
C SER A 462 14.07 12.11 -1.84
N GLU A 463 13.56 12.15 -3.06
CA GLU A 463 12.58 13.11 -3.52
C GLU A 463 11.57 12.47 -4.48
N PHE A 464 10.45 13.15 -4.70
CA PHE A 464 9.47 12.75 -5.69
C PHE A 464 10.01 12.99 -7.10
N VAL A 465 10.05 11.93 -7.91
CA VAL A 465 10.51 11.96 -9.30
C VAL A 465 9.30 11.97 -10.24
N PRO A 466 9.17 12.97 -11.14
CA PRO A 466 8.12 12.97 -12.15
C PRO A 466 8.39 11.92 -13.22
N ILE A 467 7.41 11.06 -13.48
CA ILE A 467 7.42 10.05 -14.53
C ILE A 467 6.24 10.29 -15.47
N SER A 468 6.51 10.20 -16.76
CA SER A 468 5.54 10.42 -17.82
C SER A 468 5.54 9.23 -18.77
N VAL A 469 4.52 8.39 -18.68
CA VAL A 469 4.37 7.14 -19.45
C VAL A 469 3.45 7.37 -20.63
N THR A 470 3.80 6.87 -21.81
CA THR A 470 2.92 6.83 -22.99
C THR A 470 2.66 5.38 -23.33
N PHE A 471 1.39 5.01 -23.45
CA PHE A 471 0.99 3.64 -23.73
C PHE A 471 1.18 3.32 -25.22
N PRO A 472 1.69 2.11 -25.55
CA PRO A 472 1.59 1.55 -26.89
C PRO A 472 0.14 1.50 -27.38
N GLU A 473 -0.08 1.50 -28.70
CA GLU A 473 -1.43 1.57 -29.30
C GLU A 473 -2.36 0.44 -28.80
N GLU A 474 -1.80 -0.75 -28.59
CA GLU A 474 -2.46 -1.94 -28.06
C GLU A 474 -2.76 -1.89 -26.55
N GLU A 475 -2.12 -0.98 -25.80
CA GLU A 475 -2.30 -0.79 -24.36
C GLU A 475 -3.05 0.52 -24.04
N ILE A 476 -3.58 1.22 -25.06
CA ILE A 476 -4.43 2.40 -24.84
C ILE A 476 -5.73 1.93 -24.18
N ILE A 477 -6.10 2.59 -23.07
CA ILE A 477 -7.38 2.30 -22.42
C ILE A 477 -8.47 3.03 -23.21
N PRO A 478 -9.48 2.30 -23.71
CA PRO A 478 -10.50 2.88 -24.56
C PRO A 478 -11.44 3.81 -23.79
N TYR A 479 -12.11 4.67 -24.54
CA TYR A 479 -13.29 5.41 -24.09
C TYR A 479 -14.37 4.44 -23.58
N GLY A 480 -15.05 4.75 -22.46
CA GLY A 480 -15.99 3.81 -21.83
C GLY A 480 -15.42 3.04 -20.63
N ALA A 481 -14.13 3.22 -20.32
CA ALA A 481 -13.48 2.52 -19.22
C ALA A 481 -13.84 3.14 -17.87
N ILE A 482 -14.26 2.29 -16.93
CA ILE A 482 -14.65 2.65 -15.56
C ILE A 482 -13.77 1.90 -14.53
N ASP A 483 -13.81 2.34 -13.28
CA ASP A 483 -13.08 1.74 -12.15
C ASP A 483 -11.60 1.46 -12.47
N ILE A 484 -10.96 2.46 -13.08
CA ILE A 484 -9.58 2.37 -13.51
C ILE A 484 -8.66 2.47 -12.29
N SER A 485 -7.76 1.51 -12.16
CA SER A 485 -6.66 1.55 -11.20
C SER A 485 -5.35 1.24 -11.91
N PHE A 486 -4.24 1.75 -11.38
CA PHE A 486 -2.92 1.36 -11.84
C PHE A 486 -2.07 0.88 -10.68
N THR A 487 -1.21 -0.10 -10.95
CA THR A 487 -0.24 -0.61 -9.99
C THR A 487 1.15 -0.30 -10.50
N LEU A 488 1.88 0.50 -9.74
CA LEU A 488 3.29 0.75 -9.95
C LEU A 488 4.09 -0.39 -9.33
N ILE A 489 5.04 -0.94 -10.06
CA ILE A 489 5.75 -2.16 -9.68
C ILE A 489 7.25 -1.89 -9.79
N PHE A 490 7.98 -1.91 -8.68
CA PHE A 490 9.45 -1.97 -8.72
C PHE A 490 9.89 -3.43 -8.69
N ARG A 491 10.81 -3.80 -9.58
CA ARG A 491 11.55 -5.08 -9.55
C ARG A 491 13.04 -4.81 -9.57
N GLY A 492 13.78 -5.35 -8.62
CA GLY A 492 15.22 -5.10 -8.53
C GLY A 492 15.82 -5.41 -7.18
N MET A 493 16.88 -4.70 -6.82
CA MET A 493 17.51 -4.82 -5.51
C MET A 493 16.86 -3.86 -4.50
N LEU A 494 16.23 -4.40 -3.45
CA LEU A 494 15.67 -3.62 -2.34
C LEU A 494 16.59 -3.77 -1.13
N GLY A 495 17.25 -2.68 -0.73
CA GLY A 495 18.24 -2.71 0.34
C GLY A 495 19.41 -3.63 0.02
N LYS A 496 19.42 -4.83 0.62
CA LYS A 496 20.43 -5.87 0.36
C LYS A 496 19.91 -7.03 -0.49
N GLU A 497 18.60 -7.19 -0.62
CA GLU A 497 17.99 -8.33 -1.32
C GLU A 497 17.90 -8.08 -2.83
N SER A 498 18.34 -9.04 -3.64
CA SER A 498 18.12 -9.04 -5.08
C SER A 498 16.77 -9.69 -5.44
N GLY A 499 16.13 -9.22 -6.52
CA GLY A 499 14.89 -9.80 -7.02
C GLY A 499 13.66 -9.47 -6.19
N ALA A 500 13.72 -8.43 -5.36
CA ALA A 500 12.57 -7.94 -4.62
C ALA A 500 11.54 -7.32 -5.59
N VAL A 501 10.26 -7.46 -5.23
CA VAL A 501 9.12 -6.92 -5.99
C VAL A 501 8.30 -6.07 -5.04
N VAL A 502 8.09 -4.81 -5.39
CA VAL A 502 7.34 -3.83 -4.59
C VAL A 502 6.19 -3.31 -5.43
N ALA A 503 4.98 -3.34 -4.89
CA ALA A 503 3.78 -2.91 -5.58
C ALA A 503 3.07 -1.80 -4.82
N ARG A 504 2.59 -0.79 -5.56
CA ARG A 504 1.68 0.23 -5.04
C ARG A 504 0.57 0.47 -6.05
N GLN A 505 -0.64 0.06 -5.68
CA GLN A 505 -1.85 0.41 -6.40
C GLN A 505 -2.25 1.85 -6.09
N TYR A 506 -2.80 2.49 -7.10
CA TYR A 506 -3.44 3.78 -7.05
C TYR A 506 -4.77 3.70 -7.79
N VAL A 507 -5.84 4.06 -7.10
CA VAL A 507 -7.17 4.22 -7.67
C VAL A 507 -7.46 5.70 -7.79
N PHE A 508 -8.04 6.10 -8.92
CA PHE A 508 -8.27 7.51 -9.17
C PHE A 508 -9.34 8.12 -8.27
N ASN A 509 -9.10 9.36 -7.82
CA ASN A 509 -10.04 10.21 -7.08
C ASN A 509 -10.59 9.68 -5.74
N GLU A 510 -10.13 8.54 -5.22
CA GLU A 510 -10.60 8.00 -3.92
C GLU A 510 -10.54 9.04 -2.79
N ASN A 511 -9.54 9.92 -2.82
CA ASN A 511 -9.32 10.96 -1.81
C ASN A 511 -9.53 12.40 -2.33
N SER A 512 -10.14 12.58 -3.51
CA SER A 512 -10.46 13.91 -4.04
C SER A 512 -11.80 14.41 -3.49
N ARG A 513 -11.99 15.73 -3.42
CA ARG A 513 -13.24 16.38 -3.00
C ARG A 513 -13.65 17.46 -3.98
N ILE A 514 -14.92 17.81 -4.00
CA ILE A 514 -15.43 18.94 -4.79
C ILE A 514 -15.76 20.08 -3.84
N ALA A 515 -15.11 21.23 -4.00
CA ALA A 515 -15.48 22.47 -3.32
C ALA A 515 -16.53 23.23 -4.13
N TYR A 516 -17.51 23.82 -3.44
CA TYR A 516 -18.55 24.61 -4.07
C TYR A 516 -19.14 25.64 -3.11
N ALA A 517 -19.75 26.68 -3.66
CA ALA A 517 -20.57 27.59 -2.89
C ALA A 517 -22.01 27.08 -2.79
N PHE A 518 -22.66 27.27 -1.65
CA PHE A 518 -24.04 26.89 -1.42
C PHE A 518 -24.79 27.96 -0.66
N GLN A 519 -25.99 28.29 -1.13
CA GLN A 519 -26.91 29.22 -0.49
C GLN A 519 -28.11 28.45 0.09
N PRO A 520 -28.24 28.32 1.42
CA PRO A 520 -29.39 27.64 2.03
C PRO A 520 -30.68 28.43 1.82
N GLY A 521 -31.77 27.74 1.50
CA GLY A 521 -33.09 28.35 1.34
C GLY A 521 -33.62 29.01 2.60
N GLY A 522 -33.67 30.33 2.62
CA GLY A 522 -34.25 31.17 3.66
C GLY A 522 -34.35 32.62 3.18
N SER A 523 -34.96 33.51 3.97
CA SER A 523 -35.04 34.94 3.65
C SER A 523 -33.70 35.69 3.70
N GLY A 524 -32.59 34.97 3.92
CA GLY A 524 -31.23 35.47 3.89
C GLY A 524 -30.57 35.10 2.56
N ASN A 525 -29.81 36.03 2.00
CA ASN A 525 -29.15 35.84 0.70
C ASN A 525 -27.74 35.19 0.84
N GLU A 526 -27.29 34.79 2.03
CA GLU A 526 -25.89 34.41 2.28
C GLU A 526 -25.48 33.05 1.68
N SER A 527 -24.30 32.98 1.05
CA SER A 527 -23.71 31.73 0.53
C SER A 527 -22.46 31.32 1.33
N ASN A 528 -22.22 30.02 1.51
CA ASN A 528 -21.05 29.44 2.19
C ASN A 528 -20.29 28.46 1.28
N ILE A 529 -19.00 28.26 1.55
CA ILE A 529 -18.19 27.24 0.89
C ILE A 529 -18.36 25.91 1.61
N PHE A 530 -18.57 24.86 0.82
CA PHE A 530 -18.67 23.46 1.23
C PHE A 530 -17.65 22.64 0.45
N THR A 531 -17.31 21.47 0.99
CA THR A 531 -16.64 20.40 0.26
C THR A 531 -17.46 19.12 0.38
N ILE A 532 -17.48 18.30 -0.66
CA ILE A 532 -18.22 17.03 -0.68
C ILE A 532 -17.39 15.96 -1.34
N ALA A 533 -17.59 14.69 -0.97
CA ALA A 533 -17.00 13.59 -1.69
C ALA A 533 -17.63 13.46 -3.10
N PRO A 534 -16.91 12.90 -4.08
CA PRO A 534 -17.39 12.81 -5.47
C PRO A 534 -18.67 11.97 -5.63
N ASP A 535 -18.92 11.04 -4.73
CA ASP A 535 -20.13 10.21 -4.65
C ASP A 535 -21.32 10.92 -3.97
N GLY A 536 -21.15 12.18 -3.54
CA GLY A 536 -22.15 12.97 -2.83
C GLY A 536 -22.19 12.73 -1.32
N THR A 537 -21.27 11.94 -0.76
CA THR A 537 -21.19 11.68 0.68
C THR A 537 -20.28 12.68 1.40
N ASP A 538 -20.23 12.59 2.74
CA ASP A 538 -19.31 13.36 3.61
C ASP A 538 -19.29 14.88 3.35
N SER A 539 -20.44 15.51 3.08
CA SER A 539 -20.49 16.96 2.88
C SER A 539 -20.05 17.74 4.15
N LYS A 540 -19.11 18.67 3.98
CA LYS A 540 -18.52 19.49 5.04
C LYS A 540 -18.61 20.97 4.69
N GLN A 541 -19.26 21.74 5.55
CA GLN A 541 -19.21 23.19 5.47
C GLN A 541 -17.81 23.68 5.88
N ILE A 542 -17.24 24.61 5.12
CA ILE A 542 -15.91 25.19 5.38
C ILE A 542 -16.06 26.57 6.01
N THR A 543 -16.78 27.48 5.36
CA THR A 543 -17.00 28.83 5.87
C THR A 543 -18.28 28.90 6.68
N ASN A 544 -18.35 29.83 7.64
CA ASN A 544 -19.58 30.11 8.37
C ASN A 544 -19.91 31.60 8.31
N SER A 545 -20.78 31.98 7.37
CA SER A 545 -21.37 33.31 7.32
C SER A 545 -22.22 33.51 8.57
N VAL A 546 -21.72 34.27 9.55
CA VAL A 546 -22.56 34.67 10.68
C VAL A 546 -23.62 35.63 10.12
N TYR A 547 -24.90 35.41 10.45
CA TYR A 547 -26.04 36.23 9.99
C TYR A 547 -25.85 37.75 10.18
N SER A 548 -24.93 38.18 11.06
CA SER A 548 -24.59 39.59 11.27
C SER A 548 -23.78 40.24 10.15
N ASP A 549 -22.98 39.45 9.42
CA ASP A 549 -21.93 39.98 8.55
C ASP A 549 -22.31 39.94 7.06
N ARG A 550 -23.46 39.32 6.72
CA ARG A 550 -24.05 39.24 5.37
C ARG A 550 -23.02 39.01 4.26
N SER A 551 -22.11 38.08 4.52
CA SER A 551 -21.05 37.71 3.59
C SER A 551 -21.54 36.69 2.58
N PHE A 552 -21.08 36.83 1.33
CA PHE A 552 -21.32 35.85 0.28
C PHE A 552 -19.98 35.27 -0.12
N TYR A 553 -19.89 33.95 -0.07
CA TYR A 553 -18.71 33.23 -0.50
C TYR A 553 -18.98 32.53 -1.84
N SER A 554 -18.09 32.71 -2.81
CA SER A 554 -18.22 32.12 -4.15
C SER A 554 -16.86 31.73 -4.75
N SER A 555 -16.90 30.98 -5.85
CA SER A 555 -15.74 30.68 -6.69
C SER A 555 -14.52 30.13 -5.92
N PRO A 556 -14.68 28.98 -5.22
CA PRO A 556 -13.58 28.38 -4.49
C PRO A 556 -12.46 27.91 -5.44
N SER A 557 -11.23 27.86 -4.95
CA SER A 557 -10.06 27.40 -5.69
C SER A 557 -9.08 26.72 -4.74
N TRP A 558 -8.68 25.49 -5.06
CA TRP A 558 -7.75 24.71 -4.26
C TRP A 558 -6.30 25.07 -4.56
N SER A 559 -5.47 25.12 -3.53
CA SER A 559 -4.02 25.09 -3.75
C SER A 559 -3.60 23.73 -4.33
N PRO A 560 -2.50 23.67 -5.10
CA PRO A 560 -2.04 22.43 -5.74
C PRO A 560 -1.71 21.28 -4.79
N ASP A 561 -1.44 21.58 -3.51
CA ASP A 561 -1.19 20.61 -2.44
C ASP A 561 -2.46 20.21 -1.65
N GLY A 562 -3.61 20.82 -1.95
CA GLY A 562 -4.88 20.58 -1.26
C GLY A 562 -4.97 21.16 0.15
N ALA A 563 -3.94 21.85 0.62
CA ALA A 563 -3.86 22.36 1.99
C ALA A 563 -4.62 23.67 2.20
N LYS A 564 -4.88 24.43 1.12
CA LYS A 564 -5.46 25.78 1.20
C LYS A 564 -6.62 25.93 0.21
N LEU A 565 -7.50 26.87 0.53
CA LEU A 565 -8.60 27.26 -0.32
C LEU A 565 -8.65 28.78 -0.46
N ALA A 566 -8.70 29.27 -1.69
CA ALA A 566 -9.00 30.66 -2.02
C ALA A 566 -10.47 30.77 -2.47
N PHE A 567 -11.16 31.85 -2.13
CA PHE A 567 -12.53 32.09 -2.60
C PHE A 567 -12.86 33.58 -2.60
N SER A 568 -13.78 33.97 -3.46
CA SER A 568 -14.34 35.33 -3.44
C SER A 568 -15.22 35.51 -2.21
N LYS A 569 -15.03 36.63 -1.52
CA LYS A 569 -15.89 37.10 -0.44
C LYS A 569 -16.47 38.45 -0.80
N GLU A 570 -17.79 38.50 -0.90
CA GLU A 570 -18.55 39.74 -1.01
C GLU A 570 -19.06 40.14 0.38
N LEU A 571 -18.85 41.41 0.74
CA LEU A 571 -19.12 41.96 2.06
C LEU A 571 -19.85 43.28 1.93
N CYS A 572 -20.99 43.39 2.62
CA CYS A 572 -21.67 44.67 2.75
C CYS A 572 -20.98 45.55 3.81
N THR A 573 -20.49 46.70 3.37
CA THR A 573 -19.68 47.63 4.18
C THR A 573 -20.50 48.72 4.87
N ASP A 574 -21.69 49.06 4.36
CA ASP A 574 -22.60 50.06 4.96
C ASP A 574 -24.07 49.76 4.60
N PRO A 575 -24.78 48.95 5.41
CA PRO A 575 -26.18 48.63 5.17
C PRO A 575 -27.09 49.82 5.49
N ASP A 576 -28.17 49.97 4.73
CA ASP A 576 -29.19 50.98 5.00
C ASP A 576 -29.93 50.70 6.35
N PRO A 577 -30.78 51.63 6.84
CA PRO A 577 -31.51 51.44 8.10
C PRO A 577 -32.50 50.28 8.13
N SER A 578 -32.92 49.76 6.96
CA SER A 578 -33.72 48.54 6.83
C SER A 578 -32.87 47.27 6.84
N GLY A 579 -31.55 47.44 6.73
CA GLY A 579 -30.57 46.38 6.60
C GLY A 579 -30.29 45.99 5.15
N GLU A 580 -30.83 46.66 4.14
CA GLU A 580 -30.52 46.34 2.75
C GLU A 580 -29.23 47.02 2.29
N CYS A 581 -28.43 46.31 1.50
CA CYS A 581 -27.16 46.80 0.98
C CYS A 581 -27.32 47.19 -0.49
N SER A 582 -27.34 48.49 -0.77
CA SER A 582 -27.43 49.02 -2.14
C SER A 582 -26.06 49.03 -2.83
N GLY A 583 -26.05 48.92 -4.16
CA GLY A 583 -24.89 48.61 -5.02
C GLY A 583 -23.61 49.45 -4.91
N GLU A 584 -23.57 50.50 -4.09
CA GLU A 584 -22.35 51.31 -3.83
C GLU A 584 -21.59 50.87 -2.55
N TYR A 585 -22.16 49.99 -1.72
CA TYR A 585 -21.62 49.63 -0.40
C TYR A 585 -21.13 48.19 -0.29
N TRP A 586 -20.87 47.53 -1.41
CA TRP A 586 -20.26 46.20 -1.41
C TRP A 586 -18.73 46.30 -1.54
N SER A 587 -18.02 45.38 -0.90
CA SER A 587 -16.60 45.13 -1.11
C SER A 587 -16.43 43.68 -1.50
N MET A 588 -15.53 43.40 -2.44
CA MET A 588 -15.34 42.07 -2.97
C MET A 588 -13.85 41.76 -3.07
N ASN A 589 -13.41 40.75 -2.32
CA ASN A 589 -12.01 40.41 -2.12
C ASN A 589 -11.82 38.90 -2.29
N ILE A 590 -10.57 38.44 -2.41
CA ILE A 590 -10.25 37.01 -2.34
C ILE A 590 -9.74 36.69 -0.93
N ASP A 591 -10.40 35.78 -0.23
CA ASP A 591 -9.91 35.24 1.04
C ASP A 591 -9.16 33.93 0.79
N LEU A 592 -8.08 33.72 1.54
CA LEU A 592 -7.26 32.52 1.52
C LEU A 592 -7.21 31.90 2.92
N ILE A 593 -7.51 30.61 3.01
CA ILE A 593 -7.60 29.86 4.28
C ILE A 593 -6.72 28.60 4.27
N ASP A 594 -6.36 28.12 5.45
CA ASP A 594 -5.69 26.84 5.69
C ASP A 594 -6.69 25.77 6.16
N LEU A 595 -6.63 24.58 5.57
CA LEU A 595 -7.49 23.43 5.87
C LEU A 595 -6.79 22.34 6.70
N THR A 596 -5.49 22.47 6.99
CA THR A 596 -4.68 21.43 7.65
C THR A 596 -4.70 21.47 9.17
N SER A 597 -5.28 22.52 9.77
CA SER A 597 -5.30 22.69 11.22
C SER A 597 -6.44 21.93 11.88
N THR A 598 -6.12 21.12 12.88
CA THR A 598 -7.07 20.35 13.70
C THR A 598 -7.53 21.08 14.96
N GLU A 599 -7.02 22.27 15.23
CA GLU A 599 -7.47 23.08 16.37
C GLU A 599 -8.79 23.77 16.03
N ASN A 600 -9.90 23.21 16.56
CA ASN A 600 -11.24 23.80 16.70
C ASN A 600 -11.59 25.02 15.82
N TYR A 601 -12.66 24.88 15.01
CA TYR A 601 -13.45 25.96 14.40
C TYR A 601 -13.33 27.30 15.16
N PRO A 602 -12.69 28.32 14.57
CA PRO A 602 -12.91 28.71 13.17
C PRO A 602 -11.68 28.54 12.25
N VAL A 603 -11.98 28.38 10.96
CA VAL A 603 -11.05 28.40 9.81
C VAL A 603 -9.85 29.36 10.00
N ASN A 604 -8.64 28.85 9.78
CA ASN A 604 -7.42 29.67 9.85
C ASN A 604 -7.30 30.56 8.60
N TYR A 605 -7.82 31.77 8.71
CA TYR A 605 -7.62 32.82 7.71
C TYR A 605 -6.13 33.15 7.57
N ILE A 606 -5.57 32.88 6.39
CA ILE A 606 -4.17 33.17 6.06
C ILE A 606 -4.04 34.61 5.58
N ARG A 607 -4.85 35.01 4.59
CA ARG A 607 -4.69 36.30 3.90
C ARG A 607 -6.00 36.72 3.22
N ASN A 608 -6.20 38.04 3.13
CA ASN A 608 -7.18 38.67 2.27
C ASN A 608 -6.44 39.43 1.16
N PHE A 609 -6.84 39.25 -0.10
CA PHE A 609 -6.36 39.99 -1.25
C PHE A 609 -7.40 41.03 -1.64
N SER A 610 -6.99 42.28 -1.66
CA SER A 610 -7.82 43.43 -1.98
C SER A 610 -7.03 44.40 -2.84
N LEU A 611 -7.69 45.10 -3.76
CA LEU A 611 -7.09 46.14 -4.57
C LEU A 611 -7.38 47.55 -4.00
N PRO A 612 -6.41 48.48 -4.03
CA PRO A 612 -6.64 49.87 -3.62
C PRO A 612 -7.75 50.55 -4.45
N SER A 613 -8.48 51.49 -3.87
CA SER A 613 -9.59 52.19 -4.55
C SER A 613 -9.16 53.00 -5.79
N ASP A 614 -7.87 53.33 -5.90
CA ASP A 614 -7.23 54.07 -6.99
C ASP A 614 -6.39 53.19 -7.93
N SER A 615 -6.41 51.87 -7.73
CA SER A 615 -5.84 50.95 -8.71
C SER A 615 -6.68 51.02 -9.98
N GLY A 616 -6.07 51.33 -11.13
CA GLY A 616 -6.72 51.44 -12.45
C GLY A 616 -7.61 52.68 -12.69
N ASN A 617 -8.32 52.69 -13.82
CA ASN A 617 -9.05 53.84 -14.36
C ASN A 617 -10.56 53.78 -14.03
N TRP A 618 -10.91 53.27 -12.84
CA TRP A 618 -12.29 52.98 -12.43
C TRP A 618 -12.80 54.02 -11.43
N ALA A 619 -14.07 54.43 -11.54
CA ALA A 619 -14.67 55.47 -10.71
C ALA A 619 -15.06 55.01 -9.28
N ILE A 620 -15.10 53.69 -9.06
CA ILE A 620 -15.41 53.01 -7.80
C ILE A 620 -14.43 51.82 -7.74
N GLY A 621 -13.75 51.61 -6.61
CA GLY A 621 -12.62 50.66 -6.48
C GLY A 621 -12.95 49.23 -6.95
N PRO A 622 -11.97 48.47 -7.46
CA PRO A 622 -12.23 47.23 -8.17
C PRO A 622 -12.65 46.08 -7.23
N ALA A 623 -13.67 45.32 -7.66
CA ALA A 623 -14.17 44.11 -7.03
C ALA A 623 -13.43 42.88 -7.59
N LEU A 624 -12.93 41.99 -6.72
CA LEU A 624 -12.22 40.78 -7.11
C LEU A 624 -13.14 39.55 -7.19
N TRP A 625 -13.21 38.96 -8.38
CA TRP A 625 -14.08 37.83 -8.68
C TRP A 625 -13.30 36.65 -9.27
N GLY A 626 -13.58 35.46 -8.74
CA GLY A 626 -12.89 34.23 -9.13
C GLY A 626 -11.43 34.22 -8.70
N ALA A 627 -10.91 33.02 -8.45
CA ALA A 627 -9.50 32.82 -8.17
C ALA A 627 -9.04 31.50 -8.81
N SER A 628 -7.80 31.46 -9.29
CA SER A 628 -7.13 30.21 -9.62
C SER A 628 -5.68 30.28 -9.19
N PHE A 629 -5.23 29.24 -8.50
CA PHE A 629 -3.83 29.06 -8.16
C PHE A 629 -3.00 28.75 -9.40
N SER A 630 -1.76 29.24 -9.41
CA SER A 630 -0.71 28.69 -10.27
C SER A 630 -0.35 27.27 -9.85
N PRO A 631 0.17 26.41 -10.75
CA PRO A 631 0.48 25.01 -10.43
C PRO A 631 1.54 24.79 -9.34
N ASP A 632 2.39 25.80 -9.11
CA ASP A 632 3.39 25.81 -8.03
C ASP A 632 2.83 26.37 -6.70
N GLY A 633 1.59 26.88 -6.71
CA GLY A 633 0.92 27.48 -5.56
C GLY A 633 1.45 28.85 -5.15
N ASN A 634 2.40 29.43 -5.89
CA ASN A 634 3.02 30.70 -5.53
C ASN A 634 2.19 31.91 -5.93
N GLN A 635 1.32 31.79 -6.93
CA GLN A 635 0.52 32.87 -7.46
C GLN A 635 -0.98 32.53 -7.49
N LEU A 636 -1.80 33.58 -7.51
CA LEU A 636 -3.25 33.53 -7.70
C LEU A 636 -3.61 34.51 -8.82
N VAL A 637 -4.35 34.05 -9.83
CA VAL A 637 -4.99 34.96 -10.80
C VAL A 637 -6.45 35.15 -10.42
N ALA A 638 -6.92 36.40 -10.50
CA ALA A 638 -8.30 36.79 -10.25
C ALA A 638 -8.76 37.82 -11.28
N ILE A 639 -10.07 38.07 -11.34
CA ILE A 639 -10.62 39.14 -12.16
C ILE A 639 -10.90 40.35 -11.28
N ALA A 640 -10.35 41.50 -11.67
CA ALA A 640 -10.70 42.79 -11.10
C ALA A 640 -11.76 43.47 -11.97
N THR A 641 -12.91 43.81 -11.40
CA THR A 641 -14.04 44.43 -12.11
C THR A 641 -14.42 45.79 -11.52
N GLY A 642 -14.90 46.72 -12.36
CA GLY A 642 -15.46 47.98 -11.90
C GLY A 642 -16.98 47.91 -11.63
N TYR A 643 -17.44 48.41 -10.48
CA TYR A 643 -18.86 48.37 -10.03
C TYR A 643 -19.88 48.94 -11.04
N ALA A 644 -19.47 49.87 -11.90
CA ALA A 644 -20.40 50.56 -12.78
C ALA A 644 -20.67 49.86 -14.12
N ARG A 645 -19.86 48.87 -14.55
CA ARG A 645 -19.96 48.32 -15.92
C ARG A 645 -19.70 46.82 -16.12
N TRP A 646 -19.53 46.01 -15.07
CA TRP A 646 -19.26 44.56 -15.21
C TRP A 646 -18.01 44.26 -16.05
N ASP A 647 -17.15 45.25 -16.26
CA ASP A 647 -16.00 45.21 -17.14
C ASP A 647 -14.75 44.90 -16.31
N GLY A 648 -14.00 43.87 -16.72
CA GLY A 648 -12.92 43.31 -15.93
C GLY A 648 -11.56 43.22 -16.63
N ALA A 649 -10.52 43.17 -15.81
CA ALA A 649 -9.15 42.88 -16.17
C ALA A 649 -8.61 41.74 -15.29
N LEU A 650 -7.61 41.02 -15.78
CA LEU A 650 -6.92 39.97 -15.03
C LEU A 650 -5.82 40.59 -14.18
N VAL A 651 -5.77 40.16 -12.91
CA VAL A 651 -4.75 40.54 -11.94
C VAL A 651 -4.12 39.28 -11.36
N VAL A 652 -2.79 39.29 -11.25
CA VAL A 652 -2.02 38.23 -10.59
C VAL A 652 -1.52 38.72 -9.25
N PHE A 653 -1.72 37.92 -8.22
CA PHE A 653 -1.25 38.11 -6.85
C PHE A 653 -0.18 37.08 -6.51
N GLU A 654 0.88 37.50 -5.84
CA GLU A 654 1.82 36.64 -5.14
C GLU A 654 1.19 36.17 -3.82
N THR A 655 1.02 34.86 -3.63
CA THR A 655 0.28 34.29 -2.48
C THR A 655 0.93 34.62 -1.14
N ALA A 656 2.26 34.57 -1.08
CA ALA A 656 3.03 34.79 0.12
C ALA A 656 3.07 36.27 0.54
N SER A 657 3.25 37.19 -0.42
CA SER A 657 3.46 38.61 -0.13
C SER A 657 2.18 39.47 -0.27
N GLY A 658 1.23 39.05 -1.10
CA GLY A 658 0.08 39.85 -1.53
C GLY A 658 0.43 40.90 -2.59
N ALA A 659 1.66 40.93 -3.11
CA ALA A 659 2.04 41.80 -4.21
C ALA A 659 1.23 41.46 -5.47
N TRP A 660 0.89 42.46 -6.29
CA TRP A 660 0.01 42.25 -7.43
C TRP A 660 0.38 43.11 -8.63
N HIS A 661 -0.05 42.67 -9.82
CA HIS A 661 0.03 43.42 -11.06
C HIS A 661 -1.08 42.99 -12.05
N PHE A 662 -1.52 43.92 -12.90
CA PHE A 662 -2.41 43.60 -14.01
C PHE A 662 -1.64 42.94 -15.15
N ILE A 663 -2.25 41.93 -15.78
CA ILE A 663 -1.65 41.20 -16.89
C ILE A 663 -2.36 41.48 -18.22
N ASN A 664 -3.52 42.14 -18.20
CA ASN A 664 -4.08 42.78 -19.38
C ASN A 664 -4.57 44.19 -19.03
N ASN A 665 -4.61 45.05 -20.04
CA ASN A 665 -5.12 46.40 -19.88
C ASN A 665 -6.59 46.45 -20.30
N TRP A 666 -7.40 47.10 -19.47
CA TRP A 666 -8.69 47.62 -19.90
C TRP A 666 -8.45 48.85 -20.77
N GLU A 667 -8.61 48.71 -22.09
CA GLU A 667 -8.68 49.85 -23.01
C GLU A 667 -10.06 49.90 -23.67
N TYR A 668 -10.74 51.04 -23.57
CA TYR A 668 -12.09 51.28 -24.10
C TYR A 668 -12.25 51.00 -25.61
N TRP A 669 -11.15 50.74 -26.33
CA TRP A 669 -11.08 50.55 -27.77
C TRP A 669 -10.73 49.12 -28.19
N THR A 670 -10.49 48.18 -27.27
CA THR A 670 -10.06 46.81 -27.60
C THR A 670 -11.21 45.81 -27.77
N ASN A 671 -12.48 46.21 -27.60
CA ASN A 671 -13.67 45.35 -27.70
C ASN A 671 -13.63 44.08 -26.82
N LYS A 672 -12.71 43.99 -25.83
CA LYS A 672 -12.42 42.77 -25.06
C LYS A 672 -12.60 43.02 -23.56
N SER A 673 -13.69 42.51 -22.99
CA SER A 673 -14.03 42.68 -21.57
C SER A 673 -14.03 41.34 -20.83
N VAL A 674 -13.20 41.18 -19.79
CA VAL A 674 -13.20 39.97 -18.96
C VAL A 674 -14.40 39.99 -18.03
N LYS A 675 -15.13 38.88 -17.91
CA LYS A 675 -16.31 38.81 -17.02
C LYS A 675 -16.25 37.65 -16.05
N ASN A 676 -17.17 37.70 -15.09
CA ASN A 676 -17.34 36.85 -13.92
C ASN A 676 -17.40 35.33 -14.26
N SER A 677 -16.27 34.74 -14.69
CA SER A 677 -15.93 33.31 -14.58
C SER A 677 -14.53 33.20 -13.98
N PRO A 678 -14.20 32.19 -13.17
CA PRO A 678 -12.83 32.02 -12.72
C PRO A 678 -11.88 31.84 -13.93
N PRO A 679 -10.79 32.63 -14.04
CA PRO A 679 -9.69 32.30 -14.94
C PRO A 679 -9.04 30.97 -14.51
N ALA A 680 -8.43 30.24 -15.44
CA ALA A 680 -7.83 28.93 -15.19
C ALA A 680 -6.37 28.89 -15.65
N TRP A 681 -5.45 28.57 -14.74
CA TRP A 681 -4.04 28.34 -15.08
C TRP A 681 -3.86 27.03 -15.85
N SER A 682 -2.95 27.03 -16.83
CA SER A 682 -2.45 25.79 -17.42
C SER A 682 -1.67 25.00 -16.37
N PRO A 683 -1.67 23.65 -16.41
CA PRO A 683 -0.90 22.82 -15.48
C PRO A 683 0.61 23.07 -15.52
N THR A 684 1.11 23.60 -16.65
CA THR A 684 2.50 24.01 -16.87
C THR A 684 2.82 25.41 -16.35
N GLY A 685 1.80 26.22 -16.01
CA GLY A 685 1.97 27.56 -15.45
C GLY A 685 2.39 28.61 -16.48
N ASP A 686 2.34 28.30 -17.77
CA ASP A 686 2.78 29.18 -18.86
C ASP A 686 1.61 29.94 -19.52
N LYS A 687 0.36 29.54 -19.28
CA LYS A 687 -0.84 30.14 -19.86
C LYS A 687 -1.95 30.27 -18.82
N ILE A 688 -2.82 31.25 -19.04
CA ILE A 688 -4.07 31.44 -18.30
C ILE A 688 -5.21 31.48 -19.32
N ALA A 689 -6.16 30.57 -19.18
CA ALA A 689 -7.40 30.56 -19.94
C ALA A 689 -8.45 31.42 -19.23
N TYR A 690 -9.19 32.20 -20.00
CA TYR A 690 -10.26 33.05 -19.51
C TYR A 690 -11.27 33.28 -20.63
N HIS A 691 -12.47 33.77 -20.30
CA HIS A 691 -13.41 34.19 -21.33
C HIS A 691 -13.66 35.70 -21.28
N VAL A 692 -14.05 36.24 -22.42
CA VAL A 692 -14.33 37.65 -22.63
C VAL A 692 -15.69 37.84 -23.26
N TYR A 693 -16.30 39.01 -23.04
CA TYR A 693 -17.42 39.49 -23.82
C TYR A 693 -16.96 40.46 -24.89
N GLU A 694 -17.48 40.28 -26.11
CA GLU A 694 -17.37 41.29 -27.17
C GLU A 694 -18.59 42.21 -27.16
N GLU A 695 -18.35 43.52 -27.13
CA GLU A 695 -19.36 44.56 -27.38
C GLU A 695 -19.20 45.12 -28.80
N ASN A 696 -20.29 45.11 -29.60
CA ASN A 696 -20.37 45.61 -30.98
C ASN A 696 -19.56 44.83 -32.03
N VAL A 697 -20.05 43.65 -32.41
CA VAL A 697 -19.58 42.97 -33.62
C VAL A 697 -20.06 43.75 -34.87
N PRO A 698 -19.17 44.22 -35.74
CA PRO A 698 -19.56 44.83 -37.00
C PRO A 698 -20.42 43.84 -37.82
N ASP A 699 -21.50 44.32 -38.45
CA ASP A 699 -22.45 43.60 -39.32
C ASP A 699 -23.65 42.86 -38.68
N ILE A 700 -23.79 42.76 -37.35
CA ILE A 700 -24.91 42.03 -36.70
C ILE A 700 -25.62 42.75 -35.53
N GLY A 701 -25.18 43.95 -35.14
CA GLY A 701 -25.81 44.74 -34.07
C GLY A 701 -25.29 44.44 -32.66
N TYR A 702 -25.97 44.95 -31.62
CA TYR A 702 -25.61 44.73 -30.21
C TYR A 702 -25.87 43.27 -29.79
N VAL A 703 -24.94 42.36 -30.10
CA VAL A 703 -24.93 40.99 -29.58
C VAL A 703 -23.77 40.88 -28.61
N LEU A 704 -24.06 40.52 -27.36
CA LEU A 704 -23.07 40.12 -26.38
C LEU A 704 -22.63 38.70 -26.74
N ARG A 705 -21.35 38.51 -27.07
CA ARG A 705 -20.77 37.20 -27.38
C ARG A 705 -19.69 36.84 -26.39
N GLN A 706 -19.62 35.57 -26.01
CA GLN A 706 -18.57 35.05 -25.15
C GLN A 706 -17.55 34.24 -25.94
N ASP A 707 -16.27 34.47 -25.68
CA ASP A 707 -15.19 33.77 -26.35
C ASP A 707 -14.04 33.48 -25.39
N ILE A 708 -13.31 32.40 -25.66
CA ILE A 708 -12.20 31.92 -24.85
C ILE A 708 -10.90 32.50 -25.39
N CYS A 709 -10.05 32.96 -24.48
CA CYS A 709 -8.73 33.50 -24.75
C CYS A 709 -7.66 32.81 -23.90
N LEU A 710 -6.42 32.85 -24.39
CA LEU A 710 -5.22 32.49 -23.65
C LEU A 710 -4.30 33.70 -23.53
N ILE A 711 -3.67 33.86 -22.36
CA ILE A 711 -2.66 34.89 -22.10
C ILE A 711 -1.53 34.31 -21.27
N ASN A 712 -0.31 34.83 -21.44
CA ASN A 712 0.81 34.50 -20.56
C ASN A 712 0.64 35.16 -19.18
N PRO A 713 1.20 34.59 -18.11
CA PRO A 713 1.21 35.20 -16.78
C PRO A 713 1.88 36.56 -16.70
N ASP A 714 2.75 36.89 -17.64
CA ASP A 714 3.39 38.21 -17.75
C ASP A 714 2.59 39.21 -18.60
N GLY A 715 1.41 38.79 -19.09
CA GLY A 715 0.52 39.58 -19.94
C GLY A 715 0.83 39.56 -21.43
N THR A 716 1.84 38.81 -21.86
CA THR A 716 2.17 38.65 -23.29
C THR A 716 1.31 37.58 -23.96
N GLU A 717 1.37 37.51 -25.30
CA GLU A 717 0.67 36.51 -26.11
C GLU A 717 -0.84 36.39 -25.84
N ASP A 718 -1.49 37.53 -25.58
CA ASP A 718 -2.95 37.58 -25.44
C ASP A 718 -3.64 37.27 -26.78
N GLN A 719 -4.26 36.10 -26.87
CA GLN A 719 -4.83 35.57 -28.11
C GLN A 719 -6.22 34.97 -27.92
N TRP A 720 -7.05 35.11 -28.95
CA TRP A 720 -8.34 34.44 -29.06
C TRP A 720 -8.13 32.98 -29.39
N LEU A 721 -8.76 32.10 -28.62
CA LEU A 721 -8.78 30.67 -28.87
C LEU A 721 -10.05 30.26 -29.61
N THR A 722 -11.18 30.90 -29.25
CA THR A 722 -12.40 30.91 -30.05
C THR A 722 -12.66 32.33 -30.55
N TYR A 723 -13.20 32.42 -31.77
CA TYR A 723 -13.65 33.68 -32.36
C TYR A 723 -14.68 33.36 -33.45
N ASP A 724 -15.82 32.84 -33.00
CA ASP A 724 -16.89 32.34 -33.87
C ASP A 724 -18.26 32.95 -33.52
N ASN A 725 -19.34 32.35 -34.03
CA ASN A 725 -20.70 32.86 -33.84
C ASN A 725 -21.42 32.24 -32.63
N TYR A 726 -20.68 31.54 -31.78
CA TYR A 726 -21.20 30.81 -30.64
C TYR A 726 -20.76 31.48 -29.35
N ASN A 727 -21.51 31.24 -28.27
CA ASN A 727 -21.06 31.58 -26.94
C ASN A 727 -20.11 30.50 -26.47
N ASN A 728 -18.92 30.88 -26.02
CA ASN A 728 -17.90 29.99 -25.49
C ASN A 728 -17.44 30.56 -24.13
N ALA A 729 -17.68 29.83 -23.03
CA ALA A 729 -17.46 30.37 -21.68
C ALA A 729 -16.96 29.31 -20.69
N TYR A 730 -16.52 29.77 -19.52
CA TYR A 730 -16.04 28.95 -18.40
C TYR A 730 -14.97 27.92 -18.77
N PRO A 731 -13.82 28.34 -19.34
CA PRO A 731 -12.75 27.41 -19.69
C PRO A 731 -12.06 26.84 -18.44
N ALA A 732 -11.73 25.56 -18.46
CA ALA A 732 -10.87 24.90 -17.50
C ALA A 732 -9.89 23.95 -18.22
N TRP A 733 -8.68 23.80 -17.69
CA TRP A 733 -7.66 22.93 -18.27
C TRP A 733 -7.81 21.50 -17.81
N SER A 734 -7.52 20.54 -18.68
CA SER A 734 -7.23 19.16 -18.26
C SER A 734 -5.92 19.12 -17.46
N PRO A 735 -5.77 18.19 -16.51
CA PRO A 735 -4.56 18.11 -15.68
C PRO A 735 -3.27 17.85 -16.47
N ASP A 736 -3.37 17.20 -17.64
CA ASP A 736 -2.24 16.96 -18.55
C ASP A 736 -1.92 18.16 -19.47
N GLY A 737 -2.76 19.19 -19.46
CA GLY A 737 -2.60 20.40 -20.26
C GLY A 737 -2.93 20.24 -21.75
N ASN A 738 -3.40 19.06 -22.18
CA ASN A 738 -3.66 18.78 -23.60
C ASN A 738 -5.06 19.20 -24.06
N TRP A 739 -5.95 19.54 -23.12
CA TRP A 739 -7.35 19.87 -23.42
C TRP A 739 -7.84 21.04 -22.57
N ILE A 740 -8.79 21.79 -23.13
CA ILE A 740 -9.56 22.82 -22.44
C ILE A 740 -11.03 22.42 -22.54
N ILE A 741 -11.69 22.25 -21.40
CA ILE A 741 -13.13 22.07 -21.29
C ILE A 741 -13.82 23.40 -21.10
N PHE A 742 -14.99 23.57 -21.71
CA PHE A 742 -15.76 24.81 -21.67
C PHE A 742 -17.22 24.53 -22.02
N VAL A 743 -18.06 25.56 -21.94
CA VAL A 743 -19.45 25.46 -22.39
C VAL A 743 -19.70 26.22 -23.69
N SER A 744 -20.53 25.66 -24.57
CA SER A 744 -20.87 26.28 -25.85
C SER A 744 -22.25 25.92 -26.40
N ASP A 745 -22.89 26.89 -27.07
CA ASP A 745 -24.19 26.74 -27.75
C ASP A 745 -24.07 26.37 -29.24
N ARG A 746 -22.89 25.89 -29.64
CA ARG A 746 -22.50 25.67 -31.04
C ARG A 746 -23.25 24.59 -31.80
N ASP A 747 -24.01 23.75 -31.11
CA ASP A 747 -24.86 22.76 -31.74
C ASP A 747 -26.19 23.35 -32.27
N GLY A 748 -26.48 24.61 -31.93
CA GLY A 748 -27.62 25.36 -32.41
C GLY A 748 -28.94 25.06 -31.68
N GLU A 749 -28.91 24.35 -30.56
CA GLU A 749 -30.10 24.02 -29.78
C GLU A 749 -30.54 25.13 -28.81
N GLY A 750 -29.73 26.19 -28.70
CA GLY A 750 -30.03 27.39 -27.91
C GLY A 750 -29.71 27.28 -26.42
N TYR A 751 -29.09 26.17 -26.00
CA TYR A 751 -28.55 25.97 -24.65
C TYR A 751 -27.05 25.72 -24.70
N LEU A 752 -26.38 25.89 -23.56
CA LEU A 752 -24.95 25.65 -23.43
C LEU A 752 -24.68 24.19 -23.11
N ASP A 753 -23.88 23.54 -23.93
CA ASP A 753 -23.40 22.17 -23.76
C ASP A 753 -21.94 22.13 -23.31
N ILE A 754 -21.46 20.97 -22.87
CA ILE A 754 -20.05 20.79 -22.48
C ILE A 754 -19.24 20.35 -23.70
N TRP A 755 -18.17 21.09 -23.97
CA TRP A 755 -17.26 20.88 -25.08
C TRP A 755 -15.81 20.86 -24.62
N ILE A 756 -14.96 20.17 -25.37
CA ILE A 756 -13.51 20.22 -25.23
C ILE A 756 -12.86 20.66 -26.54
N MET A 757 -11.66 21.23 -26.44
CA MET A 757 -10.77 21.54 -27.56
C MET A 757 -9.32 21.45 -27.10
N ASP A 758 -8.38 21.35 -28.04
CA ASP A 758 -6.96 21.48 -27.70
C ASP A 758 -6.57 22.96 -27.42
N PRO A 759 -5.39 23.23 -26.82
CA PRO A 759 -4.90 24.58 -26.57
C PRO A 759 -4.57 25.40 -27.83
N MET A 760 -4.72 24.82 -29.02
CA MET A 760 -4.62 25.52 -30.30
C MET A 760 -6.00 25.92 -30.85
N GLY A 761 -7.09 25.63 -30.13
CA GLY A 761 -8.47 25.95 -30.53
C GLY A 761 -9.01 24.99 -31.58
N GLN A 762 -8.37 23.84 -31.75
CA GLN A 762 -8.72 22.81 -32.73
C GLN A 762 -9.30 21.58 -32.02
N ASN A 763 -9.62 20.53 -32.80
CA ASN A 763 -10.11 19.24 -32.29
C ASN A 763 -11.31 19.36 -31.36
N MET A 764 -12.23 20.27 -31.68
CA MET A 764 -13.45 20.51 -30.90
C MET A 764 -14.35 19.27 -30.86
N GLN A 765 -14.71 18.83 -29.66
CA GLN A 765 -15.56 17.65 -29.43
C GLN A 765 -16.62 17.96 -28.37
N LYS A 766 -17.87 17.53 -28.62
CA LYS A 766 -18.94 17.62 -27.63
C LYS A 766 -18.75 16.47 -26.64
N VAL A 767 -18.70 16.79 -25.34
CA VAL A 767 -18.65 15.79 -24.28
C VAL A 767 -20.06 15.41 -23.85
N ARG A 768 -20.95 16.40 -23.70
CA ARG A 768 -22.31 16.15 -23.20
C ARG A 768 -23.32 17.18 -23.71
N ASP A 769 -24.48 16.66 -24.07
CA ASP A 769 -25.73 17.43 -24.22
C ASP A 769 -26.38 17.63 -22.84
N CYS A 770 -26.42 18.87 -22.38
CA CYS A 770 -26.78 19.22 -21.00
C CYS A 770 -28.17 19.87 -20.89
N GLY A 771 -28.85 20.17 -22.00
CA GLY A 771 -30.07 20.97 -21.94
C GLY A 771 -29.88 22.32 -21.22
N PRO A 772 -30.92 22.88 -20.57
CA PRO A 772 -30.83 24.20 -19.95
C PRO A 772 -29.92 24.24 -18.72
N ASP A 773 -29.34 25.43 -18.48
CA ASP A 773 -28.63 25.82 -17.26
C ASP A 773 -27.38 25.00 -16.89
N CYS A 774 -26.54 24.66 -17.88
CA CYS A 774 -25.25 24.01 -17.67
C CYS A 774 -24.07 24.98 -17.68
N TYR A 775 -23.27 24.98 -16.61
CA TYR A 775 -22.19 25.94 -16.43
C TYR A 775 -20.99 25.36 -15.67
N SER A 776 -19.83 26.00 -15.89
CA SER A 776 -18.61 25.81 -15.08
C SER A 776 -18.12 24.35 -14.98
N PRO A 777 -17.86 23.70 -16.12
CA PRO A 777 -17.26 22.38 -16.12
C PRO A 777 -15.81 22.44 -15.65
N THR A 778 -15.39 21.44 -14.88
CA THR A 778 -14.02 21.29 -14.38
C THR A 778 -13.61 19.83 -14.39
N PHE A 779 -12.36 19.55 -14.75
CA PHE A 779 -11.80 18.20 -14.68
C PHE A 779 -11.49 17.81 -13.24
N SER A 780 -11.71 16.53 -12.93
CA SER A 780 -11.07 15.91 -11.78
C SER A 780 -9.55 15.89 -11.94
N PRO A 781 -8.77 15.75 -10.85
CA PRO A 781 -7.31 15.83 -10.88
C PRO A 781 -6.64 14.77 -11.75
N ASP A 782 -7.32 13.65 -11.96
CA ASP A 782 -6.90 12.58 -12.84
C ASP A 782 -7.24 12.81 -14.31
N GLY A 783 -8.14 13.76 -14.62
CA GLY A 783 -8.66 14.03 -15.95
C GLY A 783 -9.78 13.11 -16.43
N LEU A 784 -10.29 12.19 -15.61
CA LEU A 784 -11.23 11.15 -16.04
C LEU A 784 -12.70 11.48 -15.76
N LYS A 785 -12.98 12.39 -14.83
CA LYS A 785 -14.32 12.90 -14.52
C LYS A 785 -14.41 14.39 -14.75
N ILE A 786 -15.63 14.86 -14.94
CA ILE A 786 -15.99 16.26 -15.02
C ILE A 786 -17.02 16.55 -13.93
N ALA A 787 -16.80 17.60 -13.14
CA ALA A 787 -17.86 18.18 -12.31
C ALA A 787 -18.38 19.44 -12.99
N PHE A 788 -19.68 19.66 -12.93
CA PHE A 788 -20.33 20.82 -13.51
C PHE A 788 -21.62 21.14 -12.77
N LYS A 789 -22.08 22.38 -12.92
CA LYS A 789 -23.39 22.80 -12.42
C LYS A 789 -24.45 22.55 -13.50
N GLN A 790 -25.58 21.96 -13.11
CA GLN A 790 -26.78 21.89 -13.92
C GLN A 790 -28.01 22.25 -13.09
N GLY A 791 -28.73 23.32 -13.48
CA GLY A 791 -29.83 23.86 -12.67
C GLY A 791 -29.32 24.36 -11.31
N GLU A 792 -29.84 23.80 -10.21
CA GLU A 792 -29.47 24.19 -8.84
C GLU A 792 -28.48 23.22 -8.17
N ASP A 793 -27.94 22.26 -8.90
CA ASP A 793 -27.14 21.19 -8.32
C ASP A 793 -25.85 20.93 -9.11
N ILE A 794 -24.94 20.22 -8.44
CA ILE A 794 -23.67 19.78 -9.00
C ILE A 794 -23.82 18.33 -9.42
N TYR A 795 -23.30 18.04 -10.60
CA TYR A 795 -23.24 16.72 -11.17
C TYR A 795 -21.81 16.37 -11.50
N THR A 796 -21.52 15.08 -11.42
CA THR A 796 -20.32 14.48 -11.97
C THR A 796 -20.70 13.60 -13.14
N ILE A 797 -19.76 13.47 -14.06
CA ILE A 797 -19.86 12.57 -15.20
C ILE A 797 -18.47 12.08 -15.54
N ASN A 798 -18.37 10.86 -16.01
CA ASN A 798 -17.13 10.41 -16.64
C ASN A 798 -16.89 11.23 -17.92
N LEU A 799 -15.63 11.34 -18.32
CA LEU A 799 -15.26 12.03 -19.55
C LEU A 799 -16.04 11.46 -20.75
N ASP A 800 -16.37 10.17 -20.71
CA ASP A 800 -17.13 9.48 -21.74
C ASP A 800 -18.67 9.68 -21.74
N GLY A 801 -19.19 10.51 -20.84
CA GLY A 801 -20.61 10.75 -20.72
C GLY A 801 -21.36 9.72 -19.85
N SER A 802 -20.71 8.65 -19.40
CA SER A 802 -21.26 7.66 -18.46
C SER A 802 -21.19 8.14 -17.01
N ASP A 803 -21.76 7.36 -16.08
CA ASP A 803 -21.79 7.67 -14.64
C ASP A 803 -22.30 9.10 -14.33
N PHE A 804 -23.39 9.50 -15.00
CA PHE A 804 -24.01 10.79 -14.75
C PHE A 804 -24.71 10.78 -13.39
N THR A 805 -24.01 11.33 -12.40
CA THR A 805 -24.40 11.25 -11.01
C THR A 805 -24.63 12.64 -10.43
N ARG A 806 -25.75 12.80 -9.74
CA ARG A 806 -26.07 14.01 -8.99
C ARG A 806 -25.35 13.96 -7.65
N VAL A 807 -24.53 14.97 -7.36
CA VAL A 807 -23.69 15.02 -6.14
C VAL A 807 -24.36 15.81 -5.02
N THR A 808 -25.08 16.89 -5.35
CA THR A 808 -25.81 17.70 -4.37
C THR A 808 -27.32 17.55 -4.50
N PHE A 809 -28.06 17.61 -3.38
CA PHE A 809 -29.52 17.37 -3.34
C PHE A 809 -30.29 18.54 -2.72
N SER A 810 -29.79 19.76 -2.88
CA SER A 810 -30.20 20.86 -2.02
C SER A 810 -31.48 21.56 -2.50
N GLY A 811 -31.75 21.56 -3.81
CA GLY A 811 -32.87 22.30 -4.41
C GLY A 811 -32.75 23.82 -4.28
N TYR A 812 -31.59 24.32 -3.86
CA TYR A 812 -31.24 25.73 -3.74
C TYR A 812 -29.91 26.00 -4.43
N TYR A 813 -29.60 27.26 -4.68
CA TYR A 813 -28.44 27.66 -5.47
C TYR A 813 -27.12 27.05 -4.98
N THR A 814 -26.52 26.24 -5.86
CA THR A 814 -25.10 25.89 -5.81
C THR A 814 -24.30 26.73 -6.79
N GLY A 815 -23.12 27.17 -6.37
CA GLY A 815 -22.14 27.84 -7.20
C GLY A 815 -21.26 26.87 -7.98
N GLN A 816 -20.13 27.40 -8.46
CA GLN A 816 -19.17 26.71 -9.31
C GLN A 816 -18.47 25.58 -8.55
N PRO A 817 -18.49 24.32 -9.05
CA PRO A 817 -17.71 23.24 -8.48
C PRO A 817 -16.24 23.36 -8.90
N VAL A 818 -15.32 23.04 -7.97
CA VAL A 818 -13.88 22.92 -8.25
C VAL A 818 -13.33 21.70 -7.51
N TRP A 819 -12.66 20.81 -8.24
CA TRP A 819 -12.02 19.64 -7.65
C TRP A 819 -10.80 20.03 -6.82
N SER A 820 -10.64 19.39 -5.67
CA SER A 820 -9.37 19.36 -4.94
C SER A 820 -8.39 18.49 -5.71
N PRO A 821 -7.07 18.69 -5.55
CA PRO A 821 -6.12 17.64 -5.89
C PRO A 821 -6.41 16.38 -5.06
N VAL A 822 -5.75 15.27 -5.39
CA VAL A 822 -5.82 14.04 -4.59
C VAL A 822 -5.23 14.36 -3.21
N LEU A 823 -6.08 14.34 -2.19
CA LEU A 823 -5.66 14.65 -0.83
C LEU A 823 -4.82 13.50 -0.29
N PRO A 824 -3.76 13.77 0.50
CA PRO A 824 -3.02 12.72 1.16
C PRO A 824 -3.96 11.92 2.08
N GLU A 825 -3.80 10.60 2.09
CA GLU A 825 -4.42 9.71 3.07
C GLU A 825 -4.16 10.25 4.48
N PRO A 826 -5.11 10.10 5.44
CA PRO A 826 -4.81 10.31 6.84
C PRO A 826 -3.57 9.47 7.19
N ARG A 827 -2.52 10.09 7.74
CA ARG A 827 -1.39 9.33 8.28
C ARG A 827 -1.93 8.34 9.31
N GLU A 828 -1.47 7.10 9.23
CA GLU A 828 -1.89 6.04 10.14
C GLU A 828 -1.78 6.47 11.62
N PRO A 829 -2.70 6.02 12.49
CA PRO A 829 -2.58 6.21 13.92
C PRO A 829 -1.39 5.48 14.55
#